data_AF-A0A9D1GWB3-F1
#
_entry.id   AF-A0A9D1GWB3-F1
#
_cell.length_a   1.000
_cell.length_b   1.000
_cell.length_c   1.000
_cell.angle_alpha   90.00
_cell.angle_beta   90.00
_cell.angle_gamma   90.00
#
_symmetry.space_group_name_H-M   'P 1'
#
loop_
_entity.id
_entity.type
_entity.pdbx_description
1 polymer ?
#
loop_
_entity_poly.entity_id
_entity_poly.type
_entity_poly.pdbx_seq_one_letter_code
_entity_poly.pdbx_strand_id
1 'polypeptide(L)'
;MSSEHVQVRTASDRALLVQAVDLDHAIRLQRGLTAAALRGVSELVPGAETVLVRFDPSRTTAAELSQRITTLDLDEGTATASTTIEVPVRYDGEDLDELAGSLQVSAEEIVRRHTEAEWQVAFTGFAPGFGYLVCDDPFFSIPRRPSPRTKVPAGSVGLAGHFSGVYPRESPGGWQLIGRTDAVLWDLDREPPALFTPGARVRFSAVDREVVAVRSAGVTDPPPAEHRIEVVRTGLQLLVQDLGRHGHAALGVSASGAADRGALREANRLVGNEPAAAGLECLGGGAVLRFTGRGVAALTGARAELSLTDTEGRVRPVHHRSPFAVEDGDELAIGPVREGLRCVVALRGGLHTGTALHSRSTDTLAGLGPQPLSPGAVVGVGDPRTAPHSVLPDPVPPTRLPRPGDEVELRITLGPRDDWFTEAALQTLTDQPWEVTPRSDRVGIRLAGDTGLERAREGELPSEGAVTGAIQVPPDGQPVLFLPDHPLTGGYPVVGAVIDADLDLAAQLPPGSTVRFVIVDPSHPSPTPEPVEGQTTSPEPSPSHRGESMSMSSVLIANRGEIAVRIIRACAEAGLTSIAVYADQDVDAMHVRLADRAVALEGTTAAETYLDIESLIRAARTAGADAVHPGYGFLSENAGFARAVEEAGLIWIGPTGDTIEALGDKVTARRIAEQVGAPLVPGLDRPLEDAAEAVAFAEEHGLPVVIKAAHGGGGRGMKVVADLDSVADAYEAASREAKAAFGRGECFVERFLERPRHVEVQVLGDGRGGVVTVGDRDCSLQRRNQKLVEEAPAPGLTEQQRETLHAAARDICAAVDYRGAATVEFLLAGDGTLSFLEVNTRLQVEHPVTEMVTGVDLVREQFRIAQGVGPSFEQTPALHGHAIEFRINAEDPRRGFLPSPGQIDTLRVPGGPGVRWDAGVEAGDVVQPAFDSMMAKLIVGGDDRDAALVRARRALDELVVEGPATVVPFSREALDHPAFSTDGFSVSTQWIESELLAGTDSFTDLSEQDRPDPVEEVGLERTTIEIDGRLVRIGLPTALLAGMSGAVGGAAGEDAPSTDPGAVLPPAPGSLVKWLVADGDTVEDGQELAVLDAMKMETRVAAPRGGVVQQLVEVGAVVTVDAPIATIKDVTHE
;
A
#
# COMPACT_ATOMS: atom_id res chain seq x y z
N MET A 1 -33.47 11.63 -46.21
CA MET A 1 -34.04 10.27 -46.03
C MET A 1 -34.86 10.24 -44.74
N SER A 2 -35.78 9.28 -44.61
CA SER A 2 -36.90 9.25 -43.65
C SER A 2 -36.50 9.17 -42.17
N SER A 3 -37.47 9.46 -41.29
CA SER A 3 -37.48 9.24 -39.83
C SER A 3 -37.25 7.77 -39.39
N GLU A 4 -36.71 6.91 -40.25
CA GLU A 4 -36.46 5.49 -39.99
C GLU A 4 -35.09 5.22 -39.36
N HIS A 5 -34.21 6.22 -39.26
CA HIS A 5 -32.82 6.03 -38.82
C HIS A 5 -32.49 6.52 -37.41
N VAL A 6 -33.43 7.17 -36.71
CA VAL A 6 -33.19 7.76 -35.38
C VAL A 6 -34.41 7.60 -34.47
N GLN A 7 -34.19 7.12 -33.24
CA GLN A 7 -35.19 6.99 -32.17
C GLN A 7 -34.88 7.97 -31.04
N VAL A 8 -35.82 8.86 -30.70
CA VAL A 8 -35.66 9.81 -29.58
C VAL A 8 -36.31 9.23 -28.32
N ARG A 9 -35.55 9.21 -27.21
CA ARG A 9 -35.97 8.69 -25.91
C ARG A 9 -35.76 9.74 -24.82
N THR A 10 -36.55 9.68 -23.75
CA THR A 10 -36.35 10.54 -22.58
C THR A 10 -35.14 10.06 -21.78
N ALA A 11 -34.22 10.96 -21.45
CA ALA A 11 -33.12 10.67 -20.53
C ALA A 11 -33.39 11.27 -19.14
N SER A 12 -33.94 12.48 -19.09
CA SER A 12 -34.52 13.12 -17.90
C SER A 12 -35.49 14.22 -18.32
N ASP A 13 -36.03 14.97 -17.36
CA ASP A 13 -36.81 16.20 -17.58
C ASP A 13 -36.02 17.34 -18.27
N ARG A 14 -34.68 17.19 -18.42
CA ARG A 14 -33.79 18.17 -19.06
C ARG A 14 -32.88 17.57 -20.14
N ALA A 15 -33.09 16.31 -20.52
CA ALA A 15 -32.25 15.64 -21.52
C ALA A 15 -33.02 14.60 -22.34
N LEU A 16 -32.67 14.51 -23.62
CA LEU A 16 -33.11 13.46 -24.54
C LEU A 16 -31.93 12.58 -24.92
N LEU A 17 -32.15 11.27 -25.05
CA LEU A 17 -31.20 10.35 -25.66
C LEU A 17 -31.67 10.05 -27.08
N VAL A 18 -30.88 10.46 -28.06
CA VAL A 18 -31.19 10.26 -29.48
C VAL A 18 -30.39 9.08 -29.99
N GLN A 19 -31.05 7.96 -30.25
CA GLN A 19 -30.45 6.71 -30.69
C GLN A 19 -30.43 6.61 -32.22
N ALA A 20 -29.25 6.42 -32.79
CA ALA A 20 -29.04 6.10 -34.19
C ALA A 20 -29.07 4.58 -34.42
N VAL A 21 -29.14 4.16 -35.69
CA VAL A 21 -29.14 2.73 -36.07
C VAL A 21 -27.76 2.07 -35.93
N ASP A 22 -26.70 2.84 -36.01
CA ASP A 22 -25.30 2.41 -35.88
C ASP A 22 -24.40 3.61 -35.56
N LEU A 23 -23.11 3.33 -35.36
CA LEU A 23 -22.09 4.33 -35.05
C LEU A 23 -21.93 5.40 -36.14
N ASP A 24 -21.96 5.02 -37.42
CA ASP A 24 -21.78 5.96 -38.54
C ASP A 24 -22.92 6.98 -38.59
N HIS A 25 -24.14 6.52 -38.35
CA HIS A 25 -25.31 7.38 -38.23
C HIS A 25 -25.23 8.26 -36.97
N ALA A 26 -24.68 7.75 -35.84
CA ALA A 26 -24.47 8.56 -34.64
C ALA A 26 -23.46 9.70 -34.88
N ILE A 27 -22.36 9.43 -35.60
CA ILE A 27 -21.37 10.45 -36.00
C ILE A 27 -22.00 11.49 -36.92
N ARG A 28 -22.80 11.07 -37.92
CA ARG A 28 -23.56 12.02 -38.79
C ARG A 28 -24.56 12.84 -38.00
N LEU A 29 -25.29 12.21 -37.08
CA LEU A 29 -26.26 12.85 -36.20
C LEU A 29 -25.59 13.92 -35.32
N GLN A 30 -24.45 13.62 -34.70
CA GLN A 30 -23.70 14.58 -33.90
C GLN A 30 -23.30 15.80 -34.74
N ARG A 31 -22.78 15.58 -35.96
CA ARG A 31 -22.41 16.67 -36.89
C ARG A 31 -23.64 17.51 -37.28
N GLY A 32 -24.74 16.86 -37.63
CA GLY A 32 -26.00 17.52 -37.98
C GLY A 32 -26.56 18.37 -36.82
N LEU A 33 -26.58 17.82 -35.61
CA LEU A 33 -27.03 18.54 -34.40
C LEU A 33 -26.14 19.74 -34.09
N THR A 34 -24.82 19.59 -34.23
CA THR A 34 -23.84 20.66 -34.01
C THR A 34 -24.03 21.78 -35.04
N ALA A 35 -24.18 21.43 -36.32
CA ALA A 35 -24.38 22.39 -37.40
C ALA A 35 -25.73 23.12 -37.30
N ALA A 36 -26.77 22.43 -36.85
CA ALA A 36 -28.12 22.98 -36.72
C ALA A 36 -28.26 23.99 -35.57
N ALA A 37 -27.36 23.93 -34.57
CA ALA A 37 -27.33 24.84 -33.41
C ALA A 37 -28.73 25.10 -32.82
N LEU A 38 -29.46 24.02 -32.53
CA LEU A 38 -30.88 24.08 -32.15
C LEU A 38 -31.07 24.94 -30.89
N ARG A 39 -32.04 25.87 -30.95
CA ARG A 39 -32.38 26.76 -29.84
C ARG A 39 -32.73 25.97 -28.58
N GLY A 40 -32.09 26.33 -27.46
CA GLY A 40 -32.37 25.74 -26.15
C GLY A 40 -31.54 24.49 -25.84
N VAL A 41 -30.82 23.92 -26.81
CA VAL A 41 -29.81 22.89 -26.56
C VAL A 41 -28.60 23.53 -25.89
N SER A 42 -28.18 22.98 -24.76
CA SER A 42 -27.02 23.47 -24.00
C SER A 42 -25.76 22.66 -24.26
N GLU A 43 -25.89 21.33 -24.38
CA GLU A 43 -24.75 20.42 -24.55
C GLU A 43 -25.17 19.18 -25.37
N LEU A 44 -24.21 18.62 -26.10
CA LEU A 44 -24.34 17.34 -26.81
C LEU A 44 -23.28 16.38 -26.25
N VAL A 45 -23.69 15.17 -25.88
CA VAL A 45 -22.76 14.11 -25.42
C VAL A 45 -22.89 12.91 -26.37
N PRO A 46 -21.93 12.72 -27.28
CA PRO A 46 -21.92 11.58 -28.18
C PRO A 46 -21.57 10.28 -27.42
N GLY A 47 -22.26 9.20 -27.75
CA GLY A 47 -21.97 7.83 -27.37
C GLY A 47 -21.75 6.96 -28.60
N ALA A 48 -21.74 5.63 -28.42
CA ALA A 48 -21.47 4.69 -29.50
C ALA A 48 -22.57 4.73 -30.59
N GLU A 49 -23.83 4.63 -30.20
CA GLU A 49 -24.97 4.68 -31.14
C GLU A 49 -25.97 5.76 -30.74
N THR A 50 -25.56 6.69 -29.89
CA THR A 50 -26.45 7.70 -29.31
C THR A 50 -25.82 9.08 -29.27
N VAL A 51 -26.65 10.11 -29.24
CA VAL A 51 -26.26 11.46 -28.85
C VAL A 51 -27.23 11.91 -27.76
N LEU A 52 -26.72 12.14 -26.55
CA LEU A 52 -27.47 12.76 -25.47
C LEU A 52 -27.55 14.27 -25.73
N VAL A 53 -28.76 14.82 -25.73
CA VAL A 53 -29.04 16.23 -25.97
C VAL A 53 -29.58 16.84 -24.68
N ARG A 54 -28.75 17.65 -24.01
CA ARG A 54 -29.19 18.43 -22.84
C ARG A 54 -29.82 19.72 -23.31
N PHE A 55 -30.93 20.10 -22.69
CA PHE A 55 -31.66 21.30 -23.07
C PHE A 55 -32.13 22.09 -21.85
N ASP A 56 -32.40 23.37 -22.08
CA ASP A 56 -33.02 24.26 -21.11
C ASP A 56 -34.55 24.27 -21.30
N PRO A 57 -35.34 23.72 -20.36
CA PRO A 57 -36.79 23.67 -20.44
C PRO A 57 -37.43 25.05 -20.40
N SER A 58 -36.71 26.11 -19.99
CA SER A 58 -37.19 27.49 -20.10
C SER A 58 -37.11 28.04 -21.54
N ARG A 59 -36.36 27.38 -22.43
CA ARG A 59 -36.09 27.84 -23.80
C ARG A 59 -36.66 26.93 -24.89
N THR A 60 -36.89 25.65 -24.62
CA THR A 60 -37.47 24.65 -25.54
C THR A 60 -38.10 23.50 -24.75
N THR A 61 -39.05 22.79 -25.35
CA THR A 61 -39.60 21.55 -24.76
C THR A 61 -38.96 20.29 -25.37
N ALA A 62 -39.03 19.17 -24.64
CA ALA A 62 -38.63 17.86 -25.13
C ALA A 62 -39.36 17.47 -26.43
N ALA A 63 -40.65 17.77 -26.54
CA ALA A 63 -41.46 17.47 -27.72
C ALA A 63 -41.04 18.28 -28.95
N GLU A 64 -40.85 19.60 -28.79
CA GLU A 64 -40.37 20.47 -29.88
C GLU A 64 -38.97 20.07 -30.35
N LEU A 65 -38.10 19.72 -29.40
CA LEU A 65 -36.74 19.31 -29.70
C LEU A 65 -36.73 17.95 -30.42
N SER A 66 -37.52 16.98 -29.95
CA SER A 66 -37.69 15.68 -30.62
C SER A 66 -38.16 15.84 -32.06
N GLN A 67 -39.17 16.69 -32.29
CA GLN A 67 -39.68 16.96 -33.63
C GLN A 67 -38.58 17.54 -34.53
N ARG A 68 -37.84 18.55 -34.06
CA ARG A 68 -36.75 19.16 -34.82
C ARG A 68 -35.66 18.14 -35.16
N ILE A 69 -35.26 17.33 -34.18
CA ILE A 69 -34.21 16.31 -34.34
C ILE A 69 -34.61 15.29 -35.41
N THR A 70 -35.85 14.78 -35.37
CA THR A 70 -36.34 13.80 -36.34
C THR A 70 -36.49 14.35 -37.77
N THR A 71 -36.46 15.67 -37.94
CA THR A 71 -36.54 16.35 -39.25
C THR A 71 -35.21 16.89 -39.78
N LEU A 72 -34.11 16.69 -39.05
CA LEU A 72 -32.79 17.13 -39.49
C LEU A 72 -32.34 16.36 -40.73
N ASP A 73 -31.84 17.10 -41.73
CA ASP A 73 -31.11 16.51 -42.84
C ASP A 73 -29.67 16.22 -42.40
N LEU A 74 -29.31 14.94 -42.34
CA LEU A 74 -27.99 14.49 -41.89
C LEU A 74 -26.97 14.38 -43.04
N ASP A 75 -27.39 14.63 -44.29
CA ASP A 75 -26.55 14.51 -45.49
C ASP A 75 -25.88 15.85 -45.90
N GLU A 76 -26.29 17.00 -45.37
CA GLU A 76 -25.83 18.35 -45.78
C GLU A 76 -24.64 18.94 -44.97
N GLY A 77 -23.83 18.11 -44.28
CA GLY A 77 -22.68 18.58 -43.50
C GLY A 77 -21.40 18.81 -44.31
N THR A 78 -20.94 20.06 -44.41
CA THR A 78 -19.64 20.44 -45.00
C THR A 78 -18.46 19.78 -44.28
N ALA A 79 -17.54 19.19 -45.04
CA ALA A 79 -16.29 18.63 -44.54
C ALA A 79 -15.44 19.71 -43.84
N THR A 80 -15.40 19.69 -42.50
CA THR A 80 -14.40 20.44 -41.74
C THR A 80 -13.03 19.82 -41.94
N ALA A 81 -12.00 20.65 -42.11
CA ALA A 81 -10.62 20.21 -42.21
C ALA A 81 -10.26 19.33 -40.99
N SER A 82 -9.96 18.05 -41.21
CA SER A 82 -9.57 17.17 -40.11
C SER A 82 -8.10 17.38 -39.78
N THR A 83 -7.80 17.79 -38.56
CA THR A 83 -6.44 17.72 -38.02
C THR A 83 -6.05 16.25 -37.88
N THR A 84 -4.87 15.88 -38.38
CA THR A 84 -4.28 14.55 -38.15
C THR A 84 -3.40 14.62 -36.91
N ILE A 85 -3.68 13.76 -35.94
CA ILE A 85 -2.93 13.61 -34.70
C ILE A 85 -2.01 12.40 -34.86
N GLU A 86 -0.72 12.58 -34.67
CA GLU A 86 0.23 11.46 -34.63
C GLU A 86 0.49 11.05 -33.19
N VAL A 87 0.33 9.75 -32.90
CA VAL A 87 0.53 9.18 -31.57
C VAL A 87 1.65 8.15 -31.65
N PRO A 88 2.84 8.44 -31.10
CA PRO A 88 3.93 7.47 -31.06
C PRO A 88 3.60 6.38 -30.04
N VAL A 89 3.70 5.11 -30.44
CA VAL A 89 3.38 3.95 -29.62
C VAL A 89 4.56 3.00 -29.59
N ARG A 90 4.95 2.62 -28.38
CA ARG A 90 5.79 1.44 -28.16
C ARG A 90 4.84 0.25 -28.05
N TYR A 91 4.92 -0.69 -28.99
CA TYR A 91 4.06 -1.86 -29.03
C TYR A 91 4.62 -2.99 -28.17
N ASP A 92 4.51 -2.79 -26.86
CA ASP A 92 4.91 -3.74 -25.82
C ASP A 92 3.74 -4.04 -24.85
N GLY A 93 2.52 -3.93 -25.36
CA GLY A 93 1.32 -4.16 -24.56
C GLY A 93 1.24 -5.61 -24.08
N GLU A 94 0.84 -5.77 -22.82
CA GLU A 94 0.71 -7.06 -22.12
C GLU A 94 -0.15 -8.08 -22.89
N ASP A 95 -1.19 -7.62 -23.59
CA ASP A 95 -2.11 -8.50 -24.31
C ASP A 95 -1.69 -8.75 -25.76
N LEU A 96 -0.62 -8.12 -26.26
CA LEU A 96 -0.29 -8.15 -27.68
C LEU A 96 -0.05 -9.58 -28.20
N ASP A 97 0.74 -10.36 -27.47
CA ASP A 97 1.08 -11.75 -27.84
C ASP A 97 -0.09 -12.71 -27.60
N GLU A 98 -0.84 -12.54 -26.51
CA GLU A 98 -2.06 -13.34 -26.24
C GLU A 98 -3.13 -13.09 -27.31
N LEU A 99 -3.35 -11.81 -27.66
CA LEU A 99 -4.26 -11.40 -28.71
C LEU A 99 -3.84 -11.97 -30.07
N ALA A 100 -2.55 -11.90 -30.40
CA ALA A 100 -2.00 -12.51 -31.62
C ALA A 100 -2.28 -14.02 -31.68
N GLY A 101 -2.05 -14.74 -30.57
CA GLY A 101 -2.38 -16.15 -30.44
C GLY A 101 -3.86 -16.45 -30.66
N SER A 102 -4.76 -15.65 -30.04
CA SER A 102 -6.21 -15.84 -30.17
C SER A 102 -6.74 -15.58 -31.58
N LEU A 103 -6.15 -14.61 -32.29
CA LEU A 103 -6.52 -14.21 -33.65
C LEU A 103 -5.80 -15.03 -34.73
N GLN A 104 -4.89 -15.92 -34.35
CA GLN A 104 -4.06 -16.75 -35.25
C GLN A 104 -3.22 -15.92 -36.23
N VAL A 105 -2.67 -14.80 -35.77
CA VAL A 105 -1.74 -13.93 -36.51
C VAL A 105 -0.47 -13.68 -35.70
N SER A 106 0.56 -13.07 -36.29
CA SER A 106 1.72 -12.61 -35.52
C SER A 106 1.44 -11.27 -34.83
N ALA A 107 2.13 -10.99 -33.73
CA ALA A 107 2.12 -9.67 -33.09
C ALA A 107 2.53 -8.57 -34.09
N GLU A 108 3.53 -8.84 -34.95
CA GLU A 108 3.96 -7.94 -36.04
C GLU A 108 2.81 -7.57 -37.00
N GLU A 109 1.92 -8.51 -37.32
CA GLU A 109 0.77 -8.25 -38.20
C GLU A 109 -0.27 -7.36 -37.52
N ILE A 110 -0.50 -7.52 -36.21
CA ILE A 110 -1.36 -6.61 -35.42
C ILE A 110 -0.78 -5.20 -35.42
N VAL A 111 0.52 -5.06 -35.12
CA VAL A 111 1.22 -3.77 -35.10
C VAL A 111 1.19 -3.10 -36.47
N ARG A 112 1.46 -3.85 -37.54
CA ARG A 112 1.42 -3.36 -38.92
C ARG A 112 0.02 -2.85 -39.28
N ARG A 113 -1.03 -3.62 -38.98
CA ARG A 113 -2.41 -3.17 -39.23
C ARG A 113 -2.80 -1.96 -38.39
N HIS A 114 -2.41 -1.90 -37.12
CA HIS A 114 -2.78 -0.80 -36.23
C HIS A 114 -2.11 0.52 -36.65
N THR A 115 -0.87 0.45 -37.15
CA THR A 115 -0.10 1.61 -37.66
C THR A 115 -0.52 2.04 -39.07
N GLU A 116 -0.92 1.11 -39.94
CA GLU A 116 -1.41 1.42 -41.30
C GLU A 116 -2.87 1.89 -41.33
N ALA A 117 -3.67 1.51 -40.33
CA ALA A 117 -5.07 1.93 -40.23
C ALA A 117 -5.20 3.44 -40.04
N GLU A 118 -6.14 4.04 -40.75
CA GLU A 118 -6.52 5.44 -40.54
C GLU A 118 -7.63 5.50 -39.48
N TRP A 119 -7.25 5.85 -38.26
CA TRP A 119 -8.20 5.95 -37.15
C TRP A 119 -8.91 7.31 -37.16
N GLN A 120 -10.17 7.32 -36.72
CA GLN A 120 -10.95 8.53 -36.47
C GLN A 120 -11.51 8.50 -35.06
N VAL A 121 -11.41 9.62 -34.34
CA VAL A 121 -12.08 9.79 -33.05
C VAL A 121 -13.59 9.84 -33.29
N ALA A 122 -14.31 8.80 -32.91
CA ALA A 122 -15.77 8.76 -33.02
C ALA A 122 -16.42 9.67 -31.97
N PHE A 123 -16.04 9.49 -30.71
CA PHE A 123 -16.51 10.29 -29.59
C PHE A 123 -15.49 10.25 -28.44
N THR A 124 -15.65 11.13 -27.45
CA THR A 124 -14.90 11.07 -26.20
C THR A 124 -15.85 10.85 -25.04
N GLY A 125 -15.39 10.18 -23.99
CA GLY A 125 -16.23 9.78 -22.87
C GLY A 125 -15.45 8.93 -21.88
N PHE A 126 -16.09 8.40 -20.84
CA PHE A 126 -15.49 7.63 -19.74
C PHE A 126 -14.54 8.41 -18.80
N ALA A 127 -13.60 9.21 -19.34
CA ALA A 127 -12.72 10.09 -18.56
C ALA A 127 -12.26 11.29 -19.41
N PRO A 128 -11.81 12.40 -18.80
CA PRO A 128 -11.28 13.55 -19.53
C PRO A 128 -10.18 13.16 -20.52
N GLY A 129 -10.40 13.41 -21.81
CA GLY A 129 -9.43 13.14 -22.87
C GLY A 129 -9.40 11.70 -23.40
N PHE A 130 -10.22 10.77 -22.90
CA PHE A 130 -10.32 9.43 -23.47
C PHE A 130 -11.14 9.45 -24.77
N GLY A 131 -10.53 9.08 -25.88
CA GLY A 131 -11.16 9.03 -27.20
C GLY A 131 -11.40 7.60 -27.66
N TYR A 132 -12.62 7.33 -28.14
CA TYR A 132 -12.97 6.08 -28.81
C TYR A 132 -12.63 6.23 -30.30
N LEU A 133 -11.62 5.51 -30.76
CA LEU A 133 -11.07 5.57 -32.11
C LEU A 133 -11.61 4.42 -32.95
N VAL A 134 -12.05 4.69 -34.18
CA VAL A 134 -12.54 3.67 -35.12
C VAL A 134 -11.81 3.72 -36.44
N CYS A 135 -11.79 2.61 -37.17
CA CYS A 135 -11.21 2.50 -38.49
C CYS A 135 -12.01 1.54 -39.37
N ASP A 136 -11.74 1.57 -40.68
CA ASP A 136 -12.45 0.74 -41.66
C ASP A 136 -11.91 -0.70 -41.78
N ASP A 137 -10.87 -1.09 -41.00
CA ASP A 137 -10.36 -2.46 -41.02
C ASP A 137 -11.23 -3.38 -40.14
N PRO A 138 -11.99 -4.33 -40.72
CA PRO A 138 -12.85 -5.25 -39.96
C PRO A 138 -12.06 -6.18 -39.04
N PHE A 139 -10.73 -6.25 -39.16
CA PHE A 139 -9.85 -6.98 -38.26
C PHE A 139 -10.00 -6.53 -36.79
N PHE A 140 -10.23 -5.24 -36.54
CA PHE A 140 -10.26 -4.67 -35.19
C PHE A 140 -11.60 -4.83 -34.47
N SER A 141 -12.31 -5.95 -34.69
CA SER A 141 -13.48 -6.36 -33.90
C SER A 141 -13.07 -7.27 -32.75
N ILE A 142 -12.38 -6.70 -31.76
CA ILE A 142 -11.71 -7.45 -30.69
C ILE A 142 -12.60 -7.56 -29.45
N PRO A 143 -12.89 -8.76 -28.92
CA PRO A 143 -13.67 -8.87 -27.69
C PRO A 143 -12.92 -8.21 -26.52
N ARG A 144 -13.68 -7.59 -25.61
CA ARG A 144 -13.16 -7.17 -24.32
C ARG A 144 -12.68 -8.38 -23.52
N ARG A 145 -11.79 -8.14 -22.56
CA ARG A 145 -11.45 -9.14 -21.56
C ARG A 145 -12.70 -9.54 -20.78
N PRO A 146 -12.89 -10.85 -20.51
CA PRO A 146 -14.04 -11.34 -19.74
C PRO A 146 -14.02 -10.85 -18.28
N SER A 147 -12.84 -10.52 -17.76
CA SER A 147 -12.66 -9.85 -16.47
C SER A 147 -11.86 -8.57 -16.68
N PRO A 148 -12.47 -7.39 -16.49
CA PRO A 148 -11.76 -6.13 -16.67
C PRO A 148 -10.66 -5.98 -15.61
N ARG A 149 -9.53 -5.38 -16.01
CA ARG A 149 -8.46 -5.03 -15.07
C ARG A 149 -8.98 -4.00 -14.09
N THR A 150 -8.61 -4.15 -12.83
CA THR A 150 -8.87 -3.13 -11.80
C THR A 150 -8.06 -1.86 -12.03
N LYS A 151 -6.96 -1.94 -12.79
CA LYS A 151 -6.03 -0.84 -13.06
C LYS A 151 -5.37 -1.00 -14.44
N VAL A 152 -5.63 -0.06 -15.33
CA VAL A 152 -4.94 0.12 -16.62
C VAL A 152 -4.13 1.42 -16.51
N PRO A 153 -2.81 1.40 -16.73
CA PRO A 153 -1.97 2.61 -16.66
C PRO A 153 -2.39 3.72 -17.63
N ALA A 154 -2.09 4.97 -17.27
CA ALA A 154 -2.17 6.09 -18.19
C ALA A 154 -1.21 5.88 -19.37
N GLY A 155 -1.60 6.32 -20.57
CA GLY A 155 -0.85 6.12 -21.80
C GLY A 155 -0.96 4.72 -22.40
N SER A 156 -1.65 3.78 -21.76
CA SER A 156 -1.91 2.46 -22.36
C SER A 156 -2.77 2.59 -23.61
N VAL A 157 -2.35 1.97 -24.70
CA VAL A 157 -3.10 1.85 -25.96
C VAL A 157 -3.80 0.51 -25.97
N GLY A 158 -5.12 0.52 -26.13
CA GLY A 158 -5.94 -0.68 -26.05
C GLY A 158 -6.89 -0.85 -27.23
N LEU A 159 -7.34 -2.09 -27.43
CA LEU A 159 -8.38 -2.50 -28.38
C LEU A 159 -9.56 -3.15 -27.66
N ALA A 160 -10.79 -2.75 -28.02
CA ALA A 160 -12.02 -3.40 -27.56
C ALA A 160 -13.23 -3.06 -28.44
N GLY A 161 -14.06 -4.06 -28.70
CA GLY A 161 -15.12 -3.94 -29.71
C GLY A 161 -14.51 -3.54 -31.04
N HIS A 162 -15.05 -2.49 -31.67
CA HIS A 162 -14.51 -1.89 -32.90
C HIS A 162 -13.56 -0.71 -32.63
N PHE A 163 -13.13 -0.54 -31.39
CA PHE A 163 -12.43 0.65 -30.94
C PHE A 163 -10.96 0.40 -30.63
N SER A 164 -10.12 1.37 -31.00
CA SER A 164 -8.84 1.65 -30.35
C SER A 164 -8.99 2.86 -29.43
N GLY A 165 -8.07 3.02 -28.49
CA GLY A 165 -8.15 4.08 -27.49
C GLY A 165 -6.88 4.17 -26.69
N VAL A 166 -6.67 5.34 -26.09
CA VAL A 166 -5.55 5.56 -25.17
C VAL A 166 -6.12 6.00 -23.84
N TYR A 167 -5.68 5.34 -22.77
CA TYR A 167 -6.11 5.67 -21.42
C TYR A 167 -5.45 6.98 -20.96
N PRO A 168 -6.19 8.09 -20.74
CA PRO A 168 -5.59 9.39 -20.38
C PRO A 168 -5.04 9.40 -18.95
N ARG A 169 -5.54 8.49 -18.12
CA ARG A 169 -5.19 8.34 -16.72
C ARG A 169 -5.38 6.88 -16.31
N GLU A 170 -4.84 6.56 -15.15
CA GLU A 170 -5.06 5.27 -14.55
C GLU A 170 -6.54 5.03 -14.24
N SER A 171 -7.10 3.93 -14.75
CA SER A 171 -8.50 3.58 -14.54
C SER A 171 -8.72 2.07 -14.75
N PRO A 172 -9.75 1.46 -14.14
CA PRO A 172 -10.12 0.09 -14.47
C PRO A 172 -10.52 -0.02 -15.95
N GLY A 173 -10.26 -1.15 -16.58
CA GLY A 173 -10.51 -1.32 -18.00
C GLY A 173 -10.37 -2.77 -18.49
N GLY A 174 -11.30 -3.18 -19.35
CA GLY A 174 -11.30 -4.51 -19.98
C GLY A 174 -10.79 -4.53 -21.42
N TRP A 175 -10.03 -3.53 -21.85
CA TRP A 175 -9.50 -3.48 -23.21
C TRP A 175 -8.20 -4.28 -23.32
N GLN A 176 -7.96 -4.87 -24.49
CA GLN A 176 -6.74 -5.61 -24.80
C GLN A 176 -5.61 -4.62 -25.08
N LEU A 177 -4.62 -4.56 -24.20
CA LEU A 177 -3.51 -3.60 -24.25
C LEU A 177 -2.46 -4.06 -25.26
N ILE A 178 -2.24 -3.25 -26.30
CA ILE A 178 -1.32 -3.56 -27.40
C ILE A 178 -0.05 -2.70 -27.40
N GLY A 179 -0.01 -1.65 -26.60
CA GLY A 179 1.16 -0.78 -26.49
C GLY A 179 0.98 0.36 -25.50
N ARG A 180 1.94 1.29 -25.48
CA ARG A 180 1.99 2.45 -24.60
C ARG A 180 2.48 3.70 -25.34
N THR A 181 1.99 4.87 -24.93
CA THR A 181 2.36 6.19 -25.50
C THR A 181 2.60 7.24 -24.41
N ASP A 182 3.44 8.23 -24.72
CA ASP A 182 3.76 9.41 -23.89
C ASP A 182 2.86 10.60 -24.26
N ALA A 183 1.93 10.41 -25.20
CA ALA A 183 1.00 11.45 -25.62
C ALA A 183 0.12 11.91 -24.45
N VAL A 184 0.21 13.21 -24.12
CA VAL A 184 -0.64 13.84 -23.10
C VAL A 184 -2.05 14.03 -23.64
N LEU A 185 -2.95 13.13 -23.30
CA LEU A 185 -4.33 13.17 -23.81
C LEU A 185 -5.18 14.27 -23.19
N TRP A 186 -4.83 14.75 -22.00
CA TRP A 186 -5.53 15.81 -21.29
C TRP A 186 -4.55 16.86 -20.75
N ASP A 187 -4.73 18.10 -21.18
CA ASP A 187 -3.85 19.23 -20.82
C ASP A 187 -4.70 20.51 -20.70
N LEU A 188 -4.76 21.11 -19.52
CA LEU A 188 -5.55 22.33 -19.28
C LEU A 188 -4.96 23.57 -19.97
N ASP A 189 -3.69 23.53 -20.36
CA ASP A 189 -3.03 24.63 -21.10
C ASP A 189 -3.23 24.51 -22.63
N ARG A 190 -3.88 23.43 -23.10
CA ARG A 190 -4.21 23.19 -24.51
C ARG A 190 -5.65 23.62 -24.81
N GLU A 191 -5.89 24.20 -25.98
CA GLU A 191 -7.23 24.53 -26.48
C GLU A 191 -7.56 23.74 -27.77
N PRO A 192 -8.50 22.77 -27.73
CA PRO A 192 -9.21 22.28 -26.55
C PRO A 192 -8.35 21.38 -25.66
N PRO A 193 -8.69 21.21 -24.37
CA PRO A 193 -7.86 20.45 -23.42
C PRO A 193 -7.65 18.98 -23.75
N ALA A 194 -8.58 18.37 -24.50
CA ALA A 194 -8.45 17.00 -24.98
C ALA A 194 -7.61 16.94 -26.27
N LEU A 195 -6.65 16.02 -26.33
CA LEU A 195 -5.88 15.76 -27.55
C LEU A 195 -6.80 15.15 -28.61
N PHE A 196 -7.56 14.13 -28.21
CA PHE A 196 -8.56 13.49 -29.06
C PHE A 196 -9.84 14.30 -29.02
N THR A 197 -10.19 14.87 -30.18
CA THR A 197 -11.43 15.60 -30.39
C THR A 197 -12.31 14.84 -31.37
N PRO A 198 -13.63 14.72 -31.14
CA PRO A 198 -14.51 14.00 -32.05
C PRO A 198 -14.37 14.49 -33.50
N GLY A 199 -14.17 13.56 -34.43
CA GLY A 199 -13.94 13.81 -35.85
C GLY A 199 -12.47 13.92 -36.27
N ALA A 200 -11.52 14.11 -35.35
CA ALA A 200 -10.09 14.16 -35.68
C ALA A 200 -9.58 12.81 -36.21
N ARG A 201 -8.58 12.85 -37.11
CA ARG A 201 -7.91 11.63 -37.59
C ARG A 201 -6.72 11.33 -36.71
N VAL A 202 -6.48 10.07 -36.39
CA VAL A 202 -5.37 9.61 -35.58
C VAL A 202 -4.54 8.63 -36.37
N ARG A 203 -3.22 8.81 -36.35
CA ARG A 203 -2.26 7.85 -36.91
C ARG A 203 -1.30 7.43 -35.81
N PHE A 204 -1.20 6.13 -35.59
CA PHE A 204 -0.23 5.57 -34.66
C PHE A 204 1.08 5.28 -35.38
N SER A 205 2.21 5.63 -34.77
CA SER A 205 3.54 5.30 -35.30
C SER A 205 4.30 4.43 -34.30
N ALA A 206 4.90 3.33 -34.78
CA ALA A 206 5.73 2.48 -33.93
C ALA A 206 7.04 3.20 -33.60
N VAL A 207 7.41 3.22 -32.32
CA VAL A 207 8.68 3.77 -31.83
C VAL A 207 9.38 2.81 -30.88
N ASP A 208 10.71 2.74 -30.97
CA ASP A 208 11.54 1.89 -30.09
C ASP A 208 12.03 2.63 -28.84
N ARG A 209 11.71 3.93 -28.72
CA ARG A 209 12.15 4.77 -27.60
C ARG A 209 11.39 4.42 -26.32
N GLU A 210 12.04 4.60 -25.17
CA GLU A 210 11.35 4.57 -23.89
C GLU A 210 10.32 5.70 -23.79
N VAL A 211 9.15 5.35 -23.27
CA VAL A 211 8.00 6.23 -23.13
C VAL A 211 7.95 6.65 -21.66
N VAL A 212 8.32 7.91 -21.38
CA VAL A 212 8.32 8.47 -20.01
C VAL A 212 6.97 9.13 -19.75
N ALA A 213 6.33 8.80 -18.62
CA ALA A 213 5.05 9.38 -18.25
C ALA A 213 5.15 10.91 -18.10
N VAL A 214 4.38 11.64 -18.90
CA VAL A 214 4.31 13.10 -18.82
C VAL A 214 3.26 13.50 -17.78
N ARG A 215 3.68 14.25 -16.77
CA ARG A 215 2.78 14.86 -15.77
C ARG A 215 1.91 15.92 -16.44
N SER A 216 0.59 15.87 -16.25
CA SER A 216 -0.31 16.97 -16.62
C SER A 216 -0.19 18.13 -15.62
N ALA A 217 -0.37 19.35 -16.13
CA ALA A 217 -0.17 20.59 -15.40
C ALA A 217 -1.12 20.76 -14.21
N GLY A 218 -0.59 21.28 -13.10
CA GLY A 218 -1.32 21.53 -11.86
C GLY A 218 -2.18 22.79 -11.91
N VAL A 219 -3.20 22.80 -11.06
CA VAL A 219 -4.05 23.97 -10.80
C VAL A 219 -3.19 25.10 -10.23
N THR A 220 -3.34 26.32 -10.75
CA THR A 220 -2.60 27.49 -10.29
C THR A 220 -3.03 27.89 -8.88
N ASP A 221 -2.07 27.94 -7.95
CA ASP A 221 -2.31 28.47 -6.61
C ASP A 221 -2.63 29.97 -6.69
N PRO A 222 -3.69 30.43 -6.02
CA PRO A 222 -4.01 31.85 -5.98
C PRO A 222 -2.97 32.63 -5.17
N PRO A 223 -2.76 33.93 -5.49
CA PRO A 223 -1.87 34.79 -4.71
C PRO A 223 -2.35 34.92 -3.26
N PRO A 224 -1.44 35.28 -2.33
CA PRO A 224 -1.79 35.45 -0.92
C PRO A 224 -2.93 36.46 -0.70
N ALA A 225 -4.08 35.99 -0.20
CA ALA A 225 -5.23 36.83 0.15
C ALA A 225 -5.08 37.47 1.55
N GLU A 226 -5.66 38.64 1.76
CA GLU A 226 -5.75 39.30 3.09
C GLU A 226 -6.70 38.54 4.03
N HIS A 227 -7.75 37.94 3.47
CA HIS A 227 -8.76 37.16 4.20
C HIS A 227 -8.63 35.68 3.85
N ARG A 228 -8.65 34.80 4.86
CA ARG A 228 -8.39 33.36 4.67
C ARG A 228 -9.17 32.49 5.65
N ILE A 229 -9.28 31.22 5.28
CA ILE A 229 -9.78 30.15 6.14
C ILE A 229 -8.70 29.09 6.23
N GLU A 230 -8.24 28.78 7.43
CA GLU A 230 -7.42 27.61 7.71
C GLU A 230 -8.33 26.46 8.15
N VAL A 231 -8.14 25.29 7.54
CA VAL A 231 -8.86 24.08 7.91
C VAL A 231 -8.15 23.44 9.10
N VAL A 232 -8.71 23.58 10.30
CA VAL A 232 -8.17 22.93 11.51
C VAL A 232 -8.56 21.44 11.52
N ARG A 233 -9.79 21.14 11.08
CA ARG A 233 -10.31 19.78 10.95
C ARG A 233 -11.33 19.73 9.80
N THR A 234 -11.33 18.66 9.02
CA THR A 234 -12.13 18.52 7.78
C THR A 234 -13.52 17.91 7.99
N GLY A 235 -13.73 17.13 9.06
CA GLY A 235 -14.84 16.19 9.10
C GLY A 235 -14.57 14.99 8.18
N LEU A 236 -15.62 14.36 7.62
CA LEU A 236 -15.47 13.25 6.68
C LEU A 236 -14.89 13.71 5.33
N GLN A 237 -15.36 14.84 4.82
CA GLN A 237 -14.87 15.42 3.57
C GLN A 237 -15.21 16.92 3.54
N LEU A 238 -14.27 17.74 3.07
CA LEU A 238 -14.44 19.17 2.89
C LEU A 238 -13.95 19.60 1.50
N LEU A 239 -14.85 20.13 0.67
CA LEU A 239 -14.57 20.48 -0.72
C LEU A 239 -14.85 21.97 -0.99
N VAL A 240 -14.16 22.53 -1.98
CA VAL A 240 -14.53 23.82 -2.56
C VAL A 240 -15.50 23.55 -3.71
N GLN A 241 -16.68 24.17 -3.68
CA GLN A 241 -17.74 23.93 -4.64
C GLN A 241 -18.41 25.24 -5.08
N ASP A 242 -18.49 25.45 -6.40
CA ASP A 242 -19.39 26.41 -7.05
C ASP A 242 -20.52 25.65 -7.77
N LEU A 243 -21.13 26.23 -8.82
CA LEU A 243 -22.18 25.54 -9.60
C LEU A 243 -21.64 24.57 -10.66
N GLY A 244 -20.32 24.41 -10.76
CA GLY A 244 -19.66 23.46 -11.65
C GLY A 244 -19.20 24.07 -12.99
N ARG A 245 -18.66 23.19 -13.85
CA ARG A 245 -18.09 23.50 -15.18
C ARG A 245 -18.97 22.99 -16.32
N HIS A 246 -20.02 23.73 -16.62
CA HIS A 246 -20.90 23.40 -17.75
C HIS A 246 -20.21 23.59 -19.11
N GLY A 247 -20.65 22.87 -20.14
CA GLY A 247 -20.19 22.99 -21.52
C GLY A 247 -19.10 22.01 -21.95
N HIS A 248 -18.53 21.23 -21.02
CA HIS A 248 -17.38 20.35 -21.29
C HIS A 248 -17.73 18.86 -21.40
N ALA A 249 -19.02 18.52 -21.39
CA ALA A 249 -19.47 17.13 -21.36
C ALA A 249 -19.04 16.32 -22.59
N ALA A 250 -18.96 16.96 -23.76
CA ALA A 250 -18.47 16.35 -24.99
C ALA A 250 -16.99 15.93 -24.94
N LEU A 251 -16.24 16.34 -23.90
CA LEU A 251 -14.83 16.02 -23.64
C LEU A 251 -14.66 14.97 -22.52
N GLY A 252 -15.75 14.37 -22.04
CA GLY A 252 -15.72 13.44 -20.91
C GLY A 252 -15.64 14.11 -19.53
N VAL A 253 -15.96 15.41 -19.43
CA VAL A 253 -15.90 16.19 -18.18
C VAL A 253 -17.29 16.47 -17.63
N SER A 254 -17.58 15.93 -16.45
CA SER A 254 -18.82 16.23 -15.71
C SER A 254 -18.89 17.71 -15.33
N ALA A 255 -20.11 18.23 -15.18
CA ALA A 255 -20.29 19.57 -14.64
C ALA A 255 -19.79 19.65 -13.19
N SER A 256 -19.93 18.58 -12.39
CA SER A 256 -19.64 18.57 -10.95
C SER A 256 -20.37 19.73 -10.25
N GLY A 257 -19.75 20.33 -9.22
CA GLY A 257 -20.32 21.43 -8.44
C GLY A 257 -20.95 20.98 -7.13
N ALA A 258 -21.54 21.93 -6.40
CA ALA A 258 -22.23 21.65 -5.15
C ALA A 258 -23.35 20.62 -5.37
N ALA A 259 -23.39 19.59 -4.53
CA ALA A 259 -24.40 18.55 -4.62
C ALA A 259 -25.78 19.08 -4.20
N ASP A 260 -25.81 19.95 -3.20
CA ASP A 260 -26.99 20.73 -2.83
C ASP A 260 -26.85 22.18 -3.34
N ARG A 261 -27.36 22.43 -4.55
CA ARG A 261 -27.26 23.73 -5.22
C ARG A 261 -28.10 24.79 -4.51
N GLY A 262 -29.25 24.39 -3.96
CA GLY A 262 -30.11 25.22 -3.13
C GLY A 262 -29.39 25.75 -1.89
N ALA A 263 -28.71 24.87 -1.14
CA ALA A 263 -27.93 25.25 0.04
C ALA A 263 -26.82 26.24 -0.32
N LEU A 264 -26.04 26.00 -1.38
CA LEU A 264 -25.00 26.92 -1.82
C LEU A 264 -25.55 28.30 -2.17
N ARG A 265 -26.61 28.36 -2.98
CA ARG A 265 -27.26 29.62 -3.36
C ARG A 265 -27.80 30.36 -2.15
N GLU A 266 -28.39 29.64 -1.20
CA GLU A 266 -28.88 30.23 0.05
C GLU A 266 -27.72 30.80 0.88
N ALA A 267 -26.65 30.04 1.08
CA ALA A 267 -25.48 30.50 1.86
C ALA A 267 -24.88 31.77 1.25
N ASN A 268 -24.68 31.78 -0.07
CA ASN A 268 -24.18 32.95 -0.79
C ASN A 268 -25.11 34.16 -0.68
N ARG A 269 -26.42 33.96 -0.79
CA ARG A 269 -27.41 35.02 -0.61
C ARG A 269 -27.33 35.64 0.78
N LEU A 270 -27.19 34.83 1.83
CA LEU A 270 -27.12 35.31 3.22
C LEU A 270 -25.91 36.23 3.44
N VAL A 271 -24.75 35.93 2.82
CA VAL A 271 -23.53 36.74 2.95
C VAL A 271 -23.40 37.85 1.88
N GLY A 272 -24.32 37.90 0.91
CA GLY A 272 -24.38 38.91 -0.14
C GLY A 272 -23.45 38.66 -1.34
N ASN A 273 -23.05 37.41 -1.57
CA ASN A 273 -22.31 36.99 -2.75
C ASN A 273 -23.23 36.77 -3.96
N GLU A 274 -22.65 36.64 -5.16
CA GLU A 274 -23.34 36.06 -6.30
C GLU A 274 -23.85 34.64 -5.99
N PRO A 275 -25.02 34.21 -6.48
CA PRO A 275 -25.58 32.89 -6.18
C PRO A 275 -24.66 31.72 -6.54
N ALA A 276 -23.79 31.91 -7.53
CA ALA A 276 -22.86 30.91 -8.05
C ALA A 276 -21.46 30.97 -7.42
N ALA A 277 -21.22 31.85 -6.44
CA ALA A 277 -19.90 31.97 -5.82
C ALA A 277 -19.50 30.66 -5.10
N ALA A 278 -18.20 30.35 -5.08
CA ALA A 278 -17.72 29.14 -4.43
C ALA A 278 -17.89 29.19 -2.91
N GLY A 279 -18.30 28.06 -2.32
CA GLY A 279 -18.41 27.83 -0.88
C GLY A 279 -17.72 26.52 -0.47
N LEU A 280 -17.61 26.28 0.84
CA LEU A 280 -17.10 25.01 1.39
C LEU A 280 -18.27 24.05 1.58
N GLU A 281 -18.26 22.92 0.90
CA GLU A 281 -19.20 21.82 1.13
C GLU A 281 -18.58 20.81 2.10
N CYS A 282 -19.22 20.60 3.25
CA CYS A 282 -18.79 19.69 4.32
C CYS A 282 -19.74 18.49 4.42
N LEU A 283 -19.19 17.28 4.28
CA LEU A 283 -19.92 16.03 4.41
C LEU A 283 -19.98 15.58 5.88
N GLY A 284 -21.19 15.37 6.41
CA GLY A 284 -21.42 14.82 7.76
C GLY A 284 -21.15 15.78 8.92
N GLY A 285 -20.64 16.98 8.65
CA GLY A 285 -20.19 17.93 9.68
C GLY A 285 -18.83 17.54 10.26
N GLY A 286 -18.56 17.92 11.50
CA GLY A 286 -17.31 17.62 12.21
C GLY A 286 -16.13 18.54 11.88
N ALA A 287 -16.26 19.44 10.90
CA ALA A 287 -15.20 20.37 10.50
C ALA A 287 -14.94 21.48 11.53
N VAL A 288 -13.70 21.97 11.57
CA VAL A 288 -13.30 23.16 12.35
C VAL A 288 -12.52 24.09 11.42
N LEU A 289 -12.97 25.33 11.31
CA LEU A 289 -12.44 26.34 10.40
C LEU A 289 -11.96 27.55 11.19
N ARG A 290 -10.69 27.94 11.03
CA ARG A 290 -10.13 29.15 11.65
C ARG A 290 -10.08 30.28 10.64
N PHE A 291 -10.57 31.45 11.02
CA PHE A 291 -10.63 32.61 10.13
C PHE A 291 -9.43 33.54 10.33
N THR A 292 -8.95 34.12 9.23
CA THR A 292 -8.00 35.23 9.23
C THR A 292 -8.64 36.42 8.54
N GLY A 293 -8.61 37.58 9.20
CA GLY A 293 -9.29 38.79 8.76
C GLY A 293 -10.79 38.84 9.11
N ARG A 294 -11.33 40.05 9.20
CA ARG A 294 -12.73 40.28 9.58
C ARG A 294 -13.67 39.92 8.44
N GLY A 295 -14.75 39.19 8.75
CA GLY A 295 -15.67 38.71 7.72
C GLY A 295 -17.09 38.44 8.19
N VAL A 296 -17.92 38.03 7.23
CA VAL A 296 -19.28 37.53 7.47
C VAL A 296 -19.39 36.15 6.83
N ALA A 297 -19.83 35.17 7.59
CA ALA A 297 -20.05 33.80 7.14
C ALA A 297 -21.52 33.40 7.34
N ALA A 298 -21.96 32.41 6.58
CA ALA A 298 -23.24 31.73 6.78
C ALA A 298 -23.09 30.24 6.47
N LEU A 299 -23.88 29.41 7.15
CA LEU A 299 -23.94 27.98 6.93
C LEU A 299 -25.39 27.53 6.68
N THR A 300 -25.58 26.73 5.64
CA THR A 300 -26.88 26.17 5.20
C THR A 300 -26.75 24.67 4.90
N GLY A 301 -27.83 24.02 4.47
CA GLY A 301 -27.88 22.57 4.21
C GLY A 301 -28.20 21.78 5.49
N ALA A 302 -27.50 20.66 5.68
CA ALA A 302 -27.69 19.74 6.80
C ALA A 302 -27.53 20.42 8.17
N ARG A 303 -28.32 19.99 9.14
CA ARG A 303 -28.38 20.59 10.48
C ARG A 303 -27.33 20.00 11.40
N ALA A 304 -26.38 20.83 11.81
CA ALA A 304 -25.35 20.55 12.80
C ALA A 304 -25.41 21.55 13.97
N GLU A 305 -24.85 21.19 15.12
CA GLU A 305 -24.62 22.18 16.18
C GLU A 305 -23.43 23.08 15.79
N LEU A 306 -23.58 24.40 15.88
CA LEU A 306 -22.55 25.36 15.47
C LEU A 306 -22.10 26.22 16.64
N SER A 307 -20.78 26.31 16.83
CA SER A 307 -20.19 27.18 17.84
C SER A 307 -18.99 27.93 17.27
N LEU A 308 -18.87 29.20 17.64
CA LEU A 308 -17.73 30.04 17.31
C LEU A 308 -16.92 30.30 18.58
N THR A 309 -15.64 30.00 18.56
CA THR A 309 -14.70 30.22 19.66
C THR A 309 -13.76 31.35 19.29
N ASP A 310 -13.68 32.39 20.11
CA ASP A 310 -12.73 33.49 19.88
C ASP A 310 -11.32 33.18 20.42
N THR A 311 -10.37 34.07 20.15
CA THR A 311 -8.97 33.93 20.58
C THR A 311 -8.76 33.97 22.10
N GLU A 312 -9.75 34.41 22.87
CA GLU A 312 -9.76 34.34 24.34
C GLU A 312 -10.40 33.04 24.86
N GLY A 313 -10.83 32.14 23.97
CA GLY A 313 -11.49 30.87 24.30
C GLY A 313 -12.97 31.01 24.65
N ARG A 314 -13.61 32.17 24.40
CA ARG A 314 -15.03 32.35 24.65
C ARG A 314 -15.84 31.72 23.52
N VAL A 315 -16.74 30.81 23.89
CA VAL A 315 -17.60 30.10 22.94
C VAL A 315 -18.96 30.80 22.85
N ARG A 316 -19.40 31.14 21.63
CA ARG A 316 -20.75 31.65 21.34
C ARG A 316 -21.48 30.76 20.33
N PRO A 317 -22.76 30.44 20.55
CA PRO A 317 -23.54 29.71 19.55
C PRO A 317 -23.77 30.58 18.32
N VAL A 318 -23.77 29.97 17.14
CA VAL A 318 -24.22 30.58 15.89
C VAL A 318 -25.32 29.72 15.27
N HIS A 319 -26.16 30.33 14.43
CA HIS A 319 -27.37 29.67 13.93
C HIS A 319 -27.25 29.35 12.45
N HIS A 320 -27.78 28.18 12.07
CA HIS A 320 -27.99 27.83 10.67
C HIS A 320 -28.82 28.89 9.96
N ARG A 321 -28.51 29.11 8.69
CA ARG A 321 -29.28 29.98 7.77
C ARG A 321 -29.39 31.42 8.29
N SER A 322 -28.40 31.85 9.07
CA SER A 322 -28.27 33.21 9.56
C SER A 322 -26.83 33.66 9.33
N PRO A 323 -26.59 34.88 8.79
CA PRO A 323 -25.25 35.40 8.68
C PRO A 323 -24.69 35.75 10.07
N PHE A 324 -23.43 35.45 10.31
CA PHE A 324 -22.71 35.79 11.55
C PHE A 324 -21.34 36.40 11.24
N ALA A 325 -20.88 37.28 12.14
CA ALA A 325 -19.58 37.90 12.03
C ALA A 325 -18.47 36.99 12.56
N VAL A 326 -17.32 37.02 11.88
CA VAL A 326 -16.08 36.35 12.28
C VAL A 326 -14.96 37.39 12.39
N GLU A 327 -14.17 37.29 13.45
CA GLU A 327 -12.97 38.09 13.69
C GLU A 327 -11.70 37.27 13.42
N ASP A 328 -10.57 37.96 13.42
CA ASP A 328 -9.26 37.32 13.23
C ASP A 328 -8.97 36.31 14.35
N GLY A 329 -8.70 35.05 13.95
CA GLY A 329 -8.44 33.94 14.86
C GLY A 329 -9.68 33.23 15.40
N ASP A 330 -10.91 33.66 15.05
CA ASP A 330 -12.12 32.93 15.43
C ASP A 330 -12.10 31.51 14.82
N GLU A 331 -12.57 30.52 15.58
CA GLU A 331 -12.73 29.13 15.13
C GLU A 331 -14.22 28.74 15.08
N LEU A 332 -14.73 28.40 13.88
CA LEU A 332 -16.05 27.81 13.70
C LEU A 332 -15.96 26.30 13.79
N ALA A 333 -16.58 25.72 14.82
CA ALA A 333 -16.81 24.29 14.90
C ALA A 333 -18.19 23.95 14.34
N ILE A 334 -18.21 23.02 13.38
CA ILE A 334 -19.41 22.39 12.82
C ILE A 334 -19.50 21.01 13.46
N GLY A 335 -20.48 20.80 14.33
CA GLY A 335 -20.72 19.51 14.98
C GLY A 335 -21.18 18.42 13.99
N PRO A 336 -21.43 17.19 14.47
CA PRO A 336 -22.02 16.15 13.65
C PRO A 336 -23.44 16.55 13.19
N VAL A 337 -23.79 16.19 11.95
CA VAL A 337 -25.14 16.45 11.41
C VAL A 337 -26.18 15.54 12.06
N ARG A 338 -27.39 16.08 12.26
CA ARG A 338 -28.55 15.36 12.82
C ARG A 338 -29.72 15.20 11.84
N GLU A 339 -29.72 16.01 10.77
CA GLU A 339 -30.77 16.04 9.75
C GLU A 339 -30.14 16.50 8.44
N GLY A 340 -30.26 15.71 7.37
CA GLY A 340 -29.49 15.87 6.14
C GLY A 340 -28.07 15.30 6.24
N LEU A 341 -27.29 15.50 5.18
CA LEU A 341 -25.96 14.94 5.02
C LEU A 341 -24.87 16.00 4.75
N ARG A 342 -25.16 17.06 3.99
CA ARG A 342 -24.16 18.04 3.52
C ARG A 342 -24.43 19.45 4.02
N CYS A 343 -23.46 20.06 4.69
CA CYS A 343 -23.47 21.47 5.08
C CYS A 343 -22.72 22.31 4.04
N VAL A 344 -23.17 23.54 3.77
CA VAL A 344 -22.45 24.49 2.92
C VAL A 344 -22.12 25.75 3.68
N VAL A 345 -20.85 26.15 3.68
CA VAL A 345 -20.35 27.40 4.28
C VAL A 345 -20.00 28.40 3.20
N ALA A 346 -20.59 29.59 3.25
CA ALA A 346 -20.22 30.71 2.39
C ALA A 346 -19.61 31.82 3.24
N LEU A 347 -18.61 32.51 2.67
CA LEU A 347 -18.03 33.72 3.25
C LEU A 347 -18.24 34.89 2.29
N ARG A 348 -18.57 36.06 2.84
CA ARG A 348 -18.68 37.29 2.09
C ARG A 348 -17.38 37.59 1.36
N GLY A 349 -17.45 37.84 0.05
CA GLY A 349 -16.30 37.99 -0.84
C GLY A 349 -16.02 36.74 -1.68
N GLY A 350 -16.62 35.59 -1.32
CA GLY A 350 -16.48 34.31 -2.01
C GLY A 350 -15.12 33.65 -1.79
N LEU A 351 -15.05 32.33 -2.03
CA LEU A 351 -13.78 31.61 -1.96
C LEU A 351 -12.95 31.85 -3.23
N HIS A 352 -11.65 32.04 -3.02
CA HIS A 352 -10.67 32.31 -4.07
C HIS A 352 -9.65 31.18 -4.11
N THR A 353 -9.91 30.21 -4.98
CA THR A 353 -9.00 29.10 -5.34
C THR A 353 -8.71 29.11 -6.84
N GLY A 354 -7.73 28.31 -7.26
CA GLY A 354 -7.48 28.05 -8.67
C GLY A 354 -8.71 27.45 -9.36
N THR A 355 -8.85 27.75 -10.65
CA THR A 355 -9.97 27.28 -11.48
C THR A 355 -9.50 26.22 -12.47
N ALA A 356 -10.31 25.19 -12.68
CA ALA A 356 -10.19 24.27 -13.81
C ALA A 356 -11.43 24.41 -14.69
N LEU A 357 -11.23 24.78 -15.96
CA LEU A 357 -12.32 25.04 -16.92
C LEU A 357 -13.35 26.04 -16.37
N HIS A 358 -12.86 27.19 -15.89
CA HIS A 358 -13.64 28.28 -15.32
C HIS A 358 -14.43 27.97 -14.03
N SER A 359 -14.29 26.78 -13.45
CA SER A 359 -14.90 26.39 -12.18
C SER A 359 -13.86 26.17 -11.08
N ARG A 360 -14.24 26.49 -9.84
CA ARG A 360 -13.50 26.22 -8.61
C ARG A 360 -13.93 24.92 -7.92
N SER A 361 -14.87 24.21 -8.51
CA SER A 361 -15.40 22.97 -7.93
C SER A 361 -14.38 21.84 -7.99
N THR A 362 -14.30 21.06 -6.93
CA THR A 362 -13.62 19.77 -6.91
C THR A 362 -14.50 18.70 -7.56
N ASP A 363 -14.00 18.06 -8.62
CA ASP A 363 -14.58 16.84 -9.19
C ASP A 363 -13.73 15.65 -8.79
N THR A 364 -14.29 14.85 -7.88
CA THR A 364 -13.59 13.72 -7.25
C THR A 364 -13.38 12.56 -8.23
N LEU A 365 -14.29 12.38 -9.18
CA LEU A 365 -14.14 11.35 -10.21
C LEU A 365 -13.11 11.80 -11.24
N ALA A 366 -13.24 13.00 -11.81
CA ALA A 366 -12.38 13.46 -12.91
C ALA A 366 -11.00 13.94 -12.44
N GLY A 367 -10.84 14.29 -11.16
CA GLY A 367 -9.61 14.88 -10.63
C GLY A 367 -9.40 16.33 -11.11
N LEU A 368 -10.49 17.07 -11.32
CA LEU A 368 -10.45 18.45 -11.81
C LEU A 368 -10.82 19.46 -10.72
N GLY A 369 -10.15 20.60 -10.72
CA GLY A 369 -10.31 21.65 -9.73
C GLY A 369 -9.44 21.46 -8.49
N PRO A 370 -9.70 22.23 -7.41
CA PRO A 370 -8.97 22.10 -6.15
C PRO A 370 -9.05 20.68 -5.60
N GLN A 371 -7.98 20.20 -4.98
CA GLN A 371 -8.02 18.92 -4.25
C GLN A 371 -8.96 19.02 -3.03
N PRO A 372 -9.54 17.89 -2.57
CA PRO A 372 -10.22 17.84 -1.28
C PRO A 372 -9.34 18.45 -0.18
N LEU A 373 -9.92 19.32 0.65
CA LEU A 373 -9.17 20.05 1.65
C LEU A 373 -8.74 19.11 2.79
N SER A 374 -7.52 19.31 3.29
CA SER A 374 -6.93 18.57 4.41
C SER A 374 -6.67 19.49 5.60
N PRO A 375 -6.49 18.96 6.84
CA PRO A 375 -6.04 19.78 7.96
C PRO A 375 -4.76 20.57 7.63
N GLY A 376 -4.73 21.84 8.01
CA GLY A 376 -3.68 22.80 7.64
C GLY A 376 -3.87 23.47 6.28
N ALA A 377 -4.83 23.05 5.45
CA ALA A 377 -5.10 23.71 4.18
C ALA A 377 -5.62 25.13 4.40
N VAL A 378 -5.14 26.08 3.60
CA VAL A 378 -5.53 27.49 3.68
C VAL A 378 -6.25 27.89 2.38
N VAL A 379 -7.50 28.33 2.52
CA VAL A 379 -8.34 28.79 1.40
C VAL A 379 -8.43 30.31 1.43
N GLY A 380 -8.09 30.95 0.30
CA GLY A 380 -8.22 32.40 0.14
C GLY A 380 -9.68 32.83 0.07
N VAL A 381 -9.98 34.02 0.60
CA VAL A 381 -11.30 34.65 0.53
C VAL A 381 -11.16 35.99 -0.17
N GLY A 382 -12.06 36.29 -1.10
CA GLY A 382 -12.11 37.58 -1.77
C GLY A 382 -12.38 38.73 -0.79
N ASP A 383 -12.07 39.95 -1.20
CA ASP A 383 -12.32 41.13 -0.36
C ASP A 383 -13.83 41.25 -0.04
N PRO A 384 -14.25 41.20 1.24
CA PRO A 384 -15.67 41.29 1.61
C PRO A 384 -16.36 42.59 1.13
N ARG A 385 -15.59 43.64 0.80
CA ARG A 385 -16.10 44.92 0.27
C ARG A 385 -16.53 44.83 -1.19
N THR A 386 -16.08 43.83 -1.95
CA THR A 386 -16.41 43.66 -3.37
C THR A 386 -17.66 42.83 -3.61
N ALA A 387 -18.23 42.22 -2.57
CA ALA A 387 -19.45 41.44 -2.68
C ALA A 387 -20.63 42.31 -3.18
N PRO A 388 -21.34 41.88 -4.23
CA PRO A 388 -22.24 42.72 -5.04
C PRO A 388 -23.56 43.07 -4.33
N HIS A 389 -23.92 42.34 -3.28
CA HIS A 389 -25.19 42.50 -2.59
C HIS A 389 -25.00 42.78 -1.10
N SER A 390 -26.04 43.33 -0.48
CA SER A 390 -26.10 43.46 0.97
C SER A 390 -26.24 42.09 1.63
N VAL A 391 -25.74 41.94 2.85
CA VAL A 391 -26.03 40.79 3.71
C VAL A 391 -27.54 40.75 3.97
N LEU A 392 -28.20 39.64 3.64
CA LEU A 392 -29.64 39.48 3.77
C LEU A 392 -29.92 38.54 4.95
N PRO A 393 -30.39 39.06 6.10
CA PRO A 393 -30.61 38.25 7.29
C PRO A 393 -31.91 37.43 7.24
N ASP A 394 -32.75 37.62 6.22
CA ASP A 394 -34.03 36.91 6.10
C ASP A 394 -33.81 35.48 5.57
N PRO A 395 -33.95 34.44 6.42
CA PRO A 395 -33.83 33.08 5.95
C PRO A 395 -35.01 32.72 5.05
N VAL A 396 -34.77 31.91 4.03
CA VAL A 396 -35.87 31.22 3.33
C VAL A 396 -36.56 30.28 4.36
N PRO A 397 -37.83 29.89 4.24
CA PRO A 397 -38.39 28.87 5.12
C PRO A 397 -37.57 27.56 5.05
N PRO A 398 -37.35 26.84 6.16
CA PRO A 398 -36.52 25.62 6.14
C PRO A 398 -37.26 24.47 5.47
N THR A 399 -36.58 23.81 4.55
CA THR A 399 -36.98 22.49 4.05
C THR A 399 -36.68 21.46 5.12
N ARG A 400 -37.59 20.51 5.35
CA ARG A 400 -37.30 19.33 6.20
C ARG A 400 -36.30 18.46 5.46
N LEU A 401 -35.22 18.07 6.14
CA LEU A 401 -34.20 17.18 5.57
C LEU A 401 -34.36 15.77 6.15
N PRO A 402 -33.91 14.74 5.43
CA PRO A 402 -34.06 13.35 5.88
C PRO A 402 -33.10 12.97 7.00
N ARG A 403 -33.46 11.96 7.79
CA ARG A 403 -32.63 11.36 8.86
C ARG A 403 -32.38 9.88 8.57
N PRO A 404 -31.35 9.26 9.18
CA PRO A 404 -31.25 7.81 9.18
C PRO A 404 -32.55 7.17 9.69
N GLY A 405 -33.07 6.19 8.96
CA GLY A 405 -34.36 5.53 9.22
C GLY A 405 -35.61 6.26 8.68
N ASP A 406 -35.49 7.47 8.14
CA ASP A 406 -36.60 8.10 7.41
C ASP A 406 -36.75 7.47 6.02
N GLU A 407 -37.99 7.37 5.54
CA GLU A 407 -38.31 7.06 4.15
C GLU A 407 -38.55 8.36 3.37
N VAL A 408 -37.92 8.47 2.20
CA VAL A 408 -37.91 9.67 1.35
C VAL A 408 -38.45 9.34 -0.03
N GLU A 409 -39.41 10.14 -0.50
CA GLU A 409 -39.92 10.01 -1.86
C GLU A 409 -39.07 10.83 -2.83
N LEU A 410 -38.56 10.20 -3.89
CA LEU A 410 -37.89 10.87 -5.00
C LEU A 410 -38.70 10.69 -6.29
N ARG A 411 -39.00 11.79 -6.98
CA ARG A 411 -39.73 11.77 -8.25
C ARG A 411 -38.77 11.49 -9.39
N ILE A 412 -39.16 10.55 -10.25
CA ILE A 412 -38.34 10.09 -11.38
C ILE A 412 -39.12 10.15 -12.69
N THR A 413 -38.43 10.41 -13.79
CA THR A 413 -38.91 10.05 -15.13
C THR A 413 -38.35 8.69 -15.49
N LEU A 414 -39.12 7.84 -16.17
CA LEU A 414 -38.55 6.63 -16.77
C LEU A 414 -37.49 7.02 -17.81
N GLY A 415 -36.40 6.25 -17.79
CA GLY A 415 -35.18 6.51 -18.52
C GLY A 415 -35.21 5.88 -19.92
N PRO A 416 -34.12 6.01 -20.67
CA PRO A 416 -34.09 5.57 -22.07
C PRO A 416 -34.03 4.05 -22.21
N ARG A 417 -33.75 3.32 -21.12
CA ARG A 417 -33.60 1.87 -21.09
C ARG A 417 -34.56 1.21 -20.11
N ASP A 418 -35.71 1.81 -19.86
CA ASP A 418 -36.83 1.14 -19.19
C ASP A 418 -37.20 -0.18 -19.90
N ASP A 419 -37.06 -0.22 -21.23
CA ASP A 419 -37.24 -1.40 -22.09
C ASP A 419 -36.21 -2.53 -21.91
N TRP A 420 -35.21 -2.35 -21.03
CA TRP A 420 -34.27 -3.40 -20.60
C TRP A 420 -34.73 -4.17 -19.37
N PHE A 421 -35.83 -3.77 -18.73
CA PHE A 421 -36.32 -4.37 -17.50
C PHE A 421 -37.70 -4.98 -17.70
N THR A 422 -38.03 -6.01 -16.91
CA THR A 422 -39.36 -6.61 -16.93
C THR A 422 -40.37 -5.65 -16.31
N GLU A 423 -41.66 -5.82 -16.64
CA GLU A 423 -42.73 -5.03 -16.00
C GLU A 423 -42.74 -5.21 -14.47
N ALA A 424 -42.43 -6.43 -14.00
CA ALA A 424 -42.25 -6.73 -12.58
C ALA A 424 -41.07 -5.98 -11.95
N ALA A 425 -39.97 -5.79 -12.68
CA ALA A 425 -38.84 -4.98 -12.23
C ALA A 425 -39.22 -3.49 -12.13
N LEU A 426 -39.95 -2.93 -13.11
CA LEU A 426 -40.43 -1.54 -13.02
C LEU A 426 -41.38 -1.33 -11.83
N GLN A 427 -42.23 -2.32 -11.53
CA GLN A 427 -43.06 -2.29 -10.33
C GLN A 427 -42.22 -2.40 -9.05
N THR A 428 -41.21 -3.28 -9.03
CA THR A 428 -40.28 -3.43 -7.91
C THR A 428 -39.52 -2.13 -7.63
N LEU A 429 -39.12 -1.39 -8.67
CA LEU A 429 -38.47 -0.09 -8.56
C LEU A 429 -39.28 0.91 -7.73
N THR A 430 -40.62 0.91 -7.85
CA THR A 430 -41.50 1.88 -7.15
C THR A 430 -42.10 1.34 -5.85
N ASP A 431 -42.34 0.03 -5.76
CA ASP A 431 -43.11 -0.58 -4.66
C ASP A 431 -42.24 -0.90 -3.43
N GLN A 432 -40.95 -1.22 -3.61
CA GLN A 432 -40.07 -1.52 -2.48
C GLN A 432 -39.31 -0.27 -2.00
N PRO A 433 -39.00 -0.18 -0.70
CA PRO A 433 -38.05 0.81 -0.21
C PRO A 433 -36.62 0.41 -0.61
N TRP A 434 -35.83 1.41 -0.99
CA TRP A 434 -34.42 1.25 -1.35
C TRP A 434 -33.54 1.89 -0.30
N GLU A 435 -32.79 1.11 0.47
CA GLU A 435 -31.89 1.62 1.49
C GLU A 435 -30.68 2.33 0.87
N VAL A 436 -30.41 3.55 1.34
CA VAL A 436 -29.19 4.30 1.04
C VAL A 436 -28.03 3.65 1.79
N THR A 437 -27.15 2.99 1.05
CA THR A 437 -26.02 2.26 1.65
C THR A 437 -24.86 3.19 2.02
N PRO A 438 -24.00 2.80 2.98
CA PRO A 438 -22.74 3.52 3.28
C PRO A 438 -21.80 3.67 2.07
N ARG A 439 -22.00 2.89 1.01
CA ARG A 439 -21.31 2.93 -0.30
C ARG A 439 -21.50 4.20 -1.06
N SER A 440 -22.48 5.01 -0.68
CA SER A 440 -22.87 6.23 -1.37
C SER A 440 -21.78 7.30 -1.26
N ASP A 441 -21.42 7.92 -2.38
CA ASP A 441 -20.43 9.01 -2.48
C ASP A 441 -20.97 10.11 -3.41
N ARG A 442 -20.12 11.05 -3.84
CA ARG A 442 -20.49 12.13 -4.76
C ARG A 442 -20.65 11.72 -6.23
N VAL A 443 -20.20 10.52 -6.60
CA VAL A 443 -20.39 9.94 -7.93
C VAL A 443 -21.79 9.33 -8.02
N GLY A 444 -22.23 8.64 -6.96
CA GLY A 444 -23.59 8.14 -6.89
C GLY A 444 -24.02 7.60 -5.53
N ILE A 445 -25.32 7.53 -5.32
CA ILE A 445 -25.97 6.90 -4.17
C ILE A 445 -26.24 5.44 -4.53
N ARG A 446 -25.67 4.51 -3.76
CA ARG A 446 -25.83 3.07 -3.99
C ARG A 446 -27.01 2.61 -3.16
N LEU A 447 -28.01 2.07 -3.83
CA LEU A 447 -29.27 1.67 -3.24
C LEU A 447 -29.34 0.16 -3.10
N ALA A 448 -29.80 -0.32 -1.94
CA ALA A 448 -30.02 -1.74 -1.67
C ALA A 448 -31.51 -2.01 -1.46
N GLY A 449 -32.04 -3.01 -2.16
CA GLY A 449 -33.40 -3.51 -1.99
C GLY A 449 -33.41 -5.03 -1.84
N ASP A 450 -34.46 -5.55 -1.20
CA ASP A 450 -34.64 -6.99 -0.96
C ASP A 450 -34.63 -7.79 -2.27
N THR A 451 -35.19 -7.21 -3.34
CA THR A 451 -35.26 -7.82 -4.66
C THR A 451 -34.53 -6.95 -5.70
N GLY A 452 -33.51 -7.50 -6.35
CA GLY A 452 -32.83 -6.84 -7.47
C GLY A 452 -33.73 -6.71 -8.70
N LEU A 453 -33.51 -5.67 -9.51
CA LEU A 453 -34.27 -5.42 -10.73
C LEU A 453 -33.89 -6.41 -11.84
N GLU A 454 -34.88 -7.21 -12.27
CA GLU A 454 -34.72 -8.20 -13.33
C GLU A 454 -34.58 -7.56 -14.71
N ARG A 455 -33.55 -7.99 -15.46
CA ARG A 455 -33.34 -7.56 -16.85
C ARG A 455 -34.15 -8.42 -17.82
N ALA A 456 -34.88 -7.78 -18.72
CA ALA A 456 -35.55 -8.40 -19.85
C ALA A 456 -34.62 -8.65 -21.05
N ARG A 457 -33.45 -7.98 -21.08
CA ARG A 457 -32.44 -8.13 -22.14
C ARG A 457 -31.08 -8.48 -21.54
N GLU A 458 -30.46 -9.51 -22.08
CA GLU A 458 -29.11 -9.95 -21.74
C GLU A 458 -28.08 -9.36 -22.72
N GLY A 459 -26.85 -9.14 -22.26
CA GLY A 459 -25.75 -8.58 -23.07
C GLY A 459 -25.24 -7.22 -22.57
N GLU A 460 -24.21 -6.70 -23.25
CA GLU A 460 -23.65 -5.38 -22.98
C GLU A 460 -24.40 -4.30 -23.77
N LEU A 461 -24.75 -3.19 -23.10
CA LEU A 461 -25.26 -2.00 -23.78
C LEU A 461 -24.05 -1.23 -24.35
N PRO A 462 -24.06 -0.84 -25.64
CA PRO A 462 -23.08 0.10 -26.17
C PRO A 462 -23.00 1.36 -25.30
N SER A 463 -21.85 2.02 -25.22
CA SER A 463 -21.70 3.17 -24.33
C SER A 463 -22.66 4.31 -24.72
N GLU A 464 -23.47 4.77 -23.77
CA GLU A 464 -24.47 5.84 -23.95
C GLU A 464 -24.28 6.96 -22.94
N GLY A 465 -24.78 8.16 -23.27
CA GLY A 465 -24.68 9.33 -22.39
C GLY A 465 -25.56 9.21 -21.13
N ALA A 466 -25.03 9.66 -19.99
CA ALA A 466 -25.73 9.68 -18.71
C ALA A 466 -25.80 11.10 -18.11
N VAL A 467 -26.84 11.36 -17.33
CA VAL A 467 -27.09 12.65 -16.66
C VAL A 467 -26.97 12.53 -15.15
N THR A 468 -26.72 13.64 -14.48
CA THR A 468 -26.89 13.74 -13.02
C THR A 468 -28.36 13.41 -12.71
N GLY A 469 -28.59 12.55 -11.70
CA GLY A 469 -29.90 12.01 -11.38
C GLY A 469 -30.23 10.69 -12.07
N ALA A 470 -29.45 10.20 -13.03
CA ALA A 470 -29.70 8.92 -13.68
C ALA A 470 -29.64 7.76 -12.68
N ILE A 471 -30.58 6.82 -12.79
CA ILE A 471 -30.69 5.60 -12.01
C ILE A 471 -30.18 4.45 -12.88
N GLN A 472 -28.90 4.16 -12.74
CA GLN A 472 -28.23 3.09 -13.46
C GLN A 472 -28.40 1.77 -12.72
N VAL A 473 -28.59 0.67 -13.43
CA VAL A 473 -28.77 -0.66 -12.82
C VAL A 473 -27.69 -1.63 -13.33
N PRO A 474 -26.67 -1.96 -12.51
CA PRO A 474 -25.66 -2.97 -12.82
C PRO A 474 -26.26 -4.39 -12.92
N PRO A 475 -25.45 -5.42 -13.26
CA PRO A 475 -25.94 -6.79 -13.42
C PRO A 475 -26.50 -7.43 -12.13
N ASP A 476 -26.15 -6.91 -10.95
CA ASP A 476 -26.68 -7.35 -9.66
C ASP A 476 -28.11 -6.87 -9.38
N GLY A 477 -28.66 -6.01 -10.25
CA GLY A 477 -30.02 -5.48 -10.14
C GLY A 477 -30.18 -4.38 -9.07
N GLN A 478 -29.10 -3.93 -8.42
CA GLN A 478 -29.15 -2.94 -7.35
C GLN A 478 -28.92 -1.51 -7.91
N PRO A 479 -29.88 -0.58 -7.82
CA PRO A 479 -29.77 0.73 -8.46
C PRO A 479 -28.64 1.61 -7.91
N VAL A 480 -28.06 2.42 -8.80
CA VAL A 480 -27.11 3.49 -8.47
C VAL A 480 -27.65 4.81 -9.01
N LEU A 481 -27.96 5.75 -8.10
CA LEU A 481 -28.43 7.09 -8.44
C LEU A 481 -27.24 8.04 -8.59
N PHE A 482 -26.97 8.51 -9.81
CA PHE A 482 -25.85 9.39 -10.12
C PHE A 482 -25.97 10.80 -9.52
N LEU A 483 -24.87 11.26 -8.94
CA LEU A 483 -24.69 12.58 -8.31
C LEU A 483 -23.73 13.46 -9.16
N PRO A 484 -23.32 14.68 -8.74
CA PRO A 484 -22.68 15.63 -9.65
C PRO A 484 -21.37 15.18 -10.31
N ASP A 485 -20.61 14.27 -9.68
CA ASP A 485 -19.31 13.80 -10.18
C ASP A 485 -19.45 12.50 -11.02
N HIS A 486 -20.63 12.25 -11.59
CA HIS A 486 -20.94 11.00 -12.31
C HIS A 486 -20.19 10.84 -13.65
N PRO A 487 -19.94 9.60 -14.12
CA PRO A 487 -19.40 9.38 -15.46
C PRO A 487 -20.40 9.80 -16.54
N LEU A 488 -19.91 10.41 -17.61
CA LEU A 488 -20.77 10.93 -18.67
C LEU A 488 -21.24 9.90 -19.68
N THR A 489 -20.51 8.80 -19.83
CA THR A 489 -20.91 7.69 -20.68
C THR A 489 -20.70 6.36 -19.96
N GLY A 490 -21.55 5.38 -20.24
CA GLY A 490 -21.47 4.05 -19.60
C GLY A 490 -22.24 2.98 -20.37
N GLY A 491 -21.95 1.71 -20.08
CA GLY A 491 -22.54 0.54 -20.74
C GLY A 491 -23.56 -0.22 -19.90
N TYR A 492 -24.12 0.40 -18.86
CA TYR A 492 -25.19 -0.18 -18.05
C TYR A 492 -26.52 0.56 -18.28
N PRO A 493 -27.65 -0.16 -18.32
CA PRO A 493 -28.95 0.44 -18.59
C PRO A 493 -29.37 1.42 -17.48
N VAL A 494 -29.88 2.57 -17.91
CA VAL A 494 -30.49 3.60 -17.06
C VAL A 494 -32.01 3.44 -17.10
N VAL A 495 -32.59 2.98 -15.99
CA VAL A 495 -34.03 2.69 -15.87
C VAL A 495 -34.87 3.95 -15.69
N GLY A 496 -34.28 5.00 -15.11
CA GLY A 496 -34.95 6.23 -14.74
C GLY A 496 -33.97 7.36 -14.47
N ALA A 497 -34.47 8.57 -14.24
CA ALA A 497 -33.70 9.67 -13.70
C ALA A 497 -34.53 10.49 -12.72
N VAL A 498 -33.94 10.86 -11.59
CA VAL A 498 -34.51 11.84 -10.64
C VAL A 498 -34.64 13.19 -11.34
N ILE A 499 -35.81 13.81 -11.20
CA ILE A 499 -36.06 15.12 -11.81
C ILE A 499 -35.16 16.21 -11.19
N ASP A 500 -34.85 17.26 -11.95
CA ASP A 500 -33.88 18.29 -11.53
C ASP A 500 -34.25 18.95 -10.20
N ALA A 501 -35.54 19.06 -9.90
CA ALA A 501 -36.06 19.65 -8.66
C ALA A 501 -35.79 18.83 -7.39
N ASP A 502 -35.59 17.51 -7.51
CA ASP A 502 -35.39 16.61 -6.38
C ASP A 502 -33.90 16.25 -6.17
N LEU A 503 -33.00 16.68 -7.06
CA LEU A 503 -31.56 16.41 -6.94
C LEU A 503 -30.94 17.00 -5.67
N ASP A 504 -31.37 18.20 -5.26
CA ASP A 504 -30.88 18.84 -4.03
C ASP A 504 -31.33 18.04 -2.78
N LEU A 505 -32.53 17.42 -2.82
CA LEU A 505 -33.01 16.52 -1.76
C LEU A 505 -32.24 15.19 -1.78
N ALA A 506 -32.00 14.62 -2.96
CA ALA A 506 -31.23 13.39 -3.10
C ALA A 506 -29.80 13.55 -2.54
N ALA A 507 -29.16 14.70 -2.76
CA ALA A 507 -27.84 15.02 -2.20
C ALA A 507 -27.78 15.07 -0.66
N GLN A 508 -28.94 15.16 0.01
CA GLN A 508 -29.07 15.24 1.46
C GLN A 508 -29.42 13.90 2.13
N LEU A 509 -29.58 12.81 1.36
CA LEU A 509 -29.90 11.48 1.88
C LEU A 509 -28.74 10.87 2.70
N PRO A 510 -28.88 10.67 4.02
CA PRO A 510 -27.85 9.99 4.80
C PRO A 510 -27.92 8.46 4.63
N PRO A 511 -26.79 7.74 4.81
CA PRO A 511 -26.81 6.28 4.92
C PRO A 511 -27.82 5.79 5.98
N GLY A 512 -28.52 4.70 5.67
CA GLY A 512 -29.57 4.12 6.50
C GLY A 512 -30.95 4.81 6.37
N SER A 513 -31.09 5.85 5.53
CA SER A 513 -32.42 6.29 5.06
C SER A 513 -32.90 5.39 3.92
N THR A 514 -34.20 5.35 3.65
CA THR A 514 -34.76 4.60 2.53
C THR A 514 -35.36 5.55 1.50
N VAL A 515 -35.31 5.16 0.23
CA VAL A 515 -35.85 5.90 -0.91
C VAL A 515 -37.02 5.11 -1.50
N ARG A 516 -38.11 5.80 -1.80
CA ARG A 516 -39.22 5.29 -2.60
C ARG A 516 -39.32 6.12 -3.88
N PHE A 517 -39.27 5.46 -5.03
CA PHE A 517 -39.35 6.15 -6.32
C PHE A 517 -40.79 6.33 -6.77
N VAL A 518 -41.11 7.52 -7.26
CA VAL A 518 -42.43 7.84 -7.83
C VAL A 518 -42.27 8.34 -9.27
N ILE A 519 -42.85 7.60 -10.21
CA ILE A 519 -42.78 7.96 -11.63
C ILE A 519 -43.69 9.16 -11.90
N VAL A 520 -43.13 10.20 -12.53
CA VAL A 520 -43.85 11.40 -12.95
C VAL A 520 -43.72 11.63 -14.46
N ASP A 521 -44.74 12.25 -15.04
CA ASP A 521 -44.75 12.60 -16.47
C ASP A 521 -43.96 13.91 -16.70
N PRO A 522 -42.90 13.90 -17.53
CA PRO A 522 -42.10 15.09 -17.83
C PRO A 522 -42.87 16.20 -18.58
N SER A 523 -44.07 15.93 -19.10
CA SER A 523 -44.89 16.90 -19.85
C SER A 523 -45.62 17.94 -18.98
N HIS A 524 -45.60 17.79 -17.64
CA HIS A 524 -46.29 18.68 -16.70
C HIS A 524 -45.29 19.43 -15.79
N PRO A 525 -44.86 20.66 -16.13
CA PRO A 525 -43.95 21.41 -15.28
C PRO A 525 -44.65 21.99 -14.04
N SER A 526 -44.03 21.82 -12.87
CA SER A 526 -44.25 22.69 -11.71
C SER A 526 -43.42 23.98 -11.86
N PRO A 527 -43.86 25.13 -11.32
CA PRO A 527 -43.35 26.44 -11.72
C PRO A 527 -41.93 26.70 -11.18
N THR A 528 -41.02 27.14 -12.06
CA THR A 528 -39.67 27.63 -11.71
C THR A 528 -39.55 29.16 -11.94
N PRO A 529 -38.69 29.89 -11.19
CA PRO A 529 -38.44 31.33 -11.39
C PRO A 529 -37.31 31.61 -12.41
N GLU A 530 -37.34 32.81 -13.01
CA GLU A 530 -36.61 33.28 -14.22
C GLU A 530 -35.08 33.58 -14.06
N PRO A 531 -34.28 33.61 -15.16
CA PRO A 531 -32.83 33.88 -15.15
C PRO A 531 -32.41 35.32 -15.55
N VAL A 532 -31.17 35.72 -15.21
CA VAL A 532 -30.52 37.01 -15.56
C VAL A 532 -29.19 36.76 -16.30
N GLU A 533 -28.91 37.54 -17.36
CA GLU A 533 -27.84 37.40 -18.37
C GLU A 533 -26.53 38.20 -18.06
N GLY A 534 -25.37 37.72 -18.57
CA GLY A 534 -24.43 38.56 -19.36
C GLY A 534 -22.89 38.55 -19.14
N GLN A 535 -22.15 38.04 -20.15
CA GLN A 535 -20.92 38.60 -20.83
C GLN A 535 -19.44 38.20 -20.50
N THR A 536 -18.83 37.44 -21.44
CA THR A 536 -17.54 37.54 -22.24
C THR A 536 -16.39 38.50 -21.80
N THR A 537 -15.04 38.25 -21.88
CA THR A 537 -14.14 37.92 -23.04
C THR A 537 -12.63 37.62 -22.65
N SER A 538 -11.96 36.71 -23.41
CA SER A 538 -10.57 36.65 -24.01
C SER A 538 -9.20 36.66 -23.22
N PRO A 539 -8.09 36.02 -23.75
CA PRO A 539 -6.89 35.55 -22.99
C PRO A 539 -5.46 36.01 -23.46
N GLU A 540 -4.41 35.49 -22.78
CA GLU A 540 -2.93 35.37 -23.05
C GLU A 540 -1.91 36.32 -22.34
N PRO A 541 -0.59 35.97 -22.16
CA PRO A 541 0.13 34.67 -22.12
C PRO A 541 1.23 34.50 -20.99
N SER A 542 1.78 33.28 -20.84
CA SER A 542 2.94 32.81 -20.01
C SER A 542 4.33 33.24 -20.59
N PRO A 543 5.56 32.99 -20.01
CA PRO A 543 6.10 31.67 -19.58
C PRO A 543 7.20 31.62 -18.46
N SER A 544 7.55 30.41 -17.98
CA SER A 544 8.91 29.78 -18.07
C SER A 544 9.24 28.77 -16.94
N HIS A 545 9.76 27.60 -17.34
CA HIS A 545 10.13 26.42 -16.53
C HIS A 545 11.54 26.47 -15.92
N ARG A 546 11.71 25.78 -14.77
CA ARG A 546 12.92 25.02 -14.39
C ARG A 546 12.51 23.72 -13.68
N GLY A 547 13.22 22.62 -13.94
CA GLY A 547 12.89 21.26 -13.48
C GLY A 547 13.60 20.85 -12.18
N GLU A 548 13.22 19.70 -11.60
CA GLU A 548 13.90 19.09 -10.45
C GLU A 548 13.47 17.63 -10.15
N SER A 549 14.26 16.97 -9.30
CA SER A 549 14.47 15.55 -9.00
C SER A 549 13.35 14.79 -8.25
N MET A 550 13.42 13.45 -8.22
CA MET A 550 12.57 12.58 -7.38
C MET A 550 12.86 12.78 -5.88
N SER A 551 11.84 13.10 -5.07
CA SER A 551 11.95 13.26 -3.61
C SER A 551 11.16 12.18 -2.88
N MET A 552 11.78 11.50 -1.91
CA MET A 552 11.15 10.50 -1.03
C MET A 552 10.52 11.20 0.19
N SER A 553 9.22 11.01 0.45
CA SER A 553 8.49 11.62 1.57
C SER A 553 7.83 10.61 2.53
N SER A 554 7.63 9.38 2.08
CA SER A 554 7.03 8.29 2.85
C SER A 554 7.73 6.94 2.61
N VAL A 555 7.86 6.14 3.66
CA VAL A 555 8.59 4.87 3.65
C VAL A 555 7.71 3.76 4.22
N LEU A 556 7.40 2.74 3.42
CA LEU A 556 6.86 1.48 3.92
C LEU A 556 7.98 0.62 4.47
N ILE A 557 7.75 0.07 5.65
CA ILE A 557 8.69 -0.77 6.36
C ILE A 557 8.21 -2.20 6.23
N ALA A 558 8.85 -2.98 5.36
CA ALA A 558 8.47 -4.35 5.05
C ALA A 558 9.04 -5.33 6.11
N ASN A 559 8.78 -5.03 7.38
CA ASN A 559 9.31 -5.76 8.52
C ASN A 559 8.46 -5.53 9.78
N ARG A 560 8.82 -6.20 10.89
CA ARG A 560 8.15 -6.12 12.20
C ARG A 560 9.15 -5.95 13.34
N GLY A 561 8.65 -5.83 14.56
CA GLY A 561 9.46 -5.87 15.78
C GLY A 561 10.44 -4.70 15.88
N GLU A 562 11.58 -4.93 16.52
CA GLU A 562 12.51 -3.84 16.91
C GLU A 562 13.04 -3.06 15.69
N ILE A 563 13.36 -3.75 14.59
CA ILE A 563 13.89 -3.09 13.40
C ILE A 563 12.86 -2.18 12.75
N ALA A 564 11.58 -2.56 12.78
CA ALA A 564 10.53 -1.68 12.29
C ALA A 564 10.46 -0.42 13.15
N VAL A 565 10.53 -0.54 14.48
CA VAL A 565 10.62 0.61 15.40
C VAL A 565 11.85 1.47 15.13
N ARG A 566 13.02 0.87 14.90
CA ARG A 566 14.27 1.57 14.58
C ARG A 566 14.15 2.40 13.30
N ILE A 567 13.49 1.87 12.27
CA ILE A 567 13.26 2.58 11.01
C ILE A 567 12.19 3.67 11.17
N ILE A 568 11.10 3.41 11.90
CA ILE A 568 10.06 4.40 12.24
C ILE A 568 10.69 5.63 12.90
N ARG A 569 11.57 5.41 13.89
CA ARG A 569 12.29 6.51 14.56
C ARG A 569 13.17 7.30 13.58
N ALA A 570 13.90 6.61 12.70
CA ALA A 570 14.70 7.28 11.66
C ALA A 570 13.83 8.10 10.69
N CYS A 571 12.67 7.58 10.30
CA CYS A 571 11.70 8.30 9.46
C CYS A 571 11.24 9.58 10.15
N ALA A 572 10.83 9.50 11.42
CA ALA A 572 10.39 10.66 12.19
C ALA A 572 11.49 11.75 12.28
N GLU A 573 12.74 11.35 12.54
CA GLU A 573 13.87 12.28 12.59
C GLU A 573 14.26 12.86 11.22
N ALA A 574 14.01 12.12 10.14
CA ALA A 574 14.21 12.57 8.77
C ALA A 574 13.03 13.37 8.20
N GLY A 575 11.93 13.51 8.95
CA GLY A 575 10.70 14.16 8.48
C GLY A 575 9.95 13.36 7.41
N LEU A 576 10.12 12.03 7.40
CA LEU A 576 9.46 11.09 6.49
C LEU A 576 8.27 10.44 7.19
N THR A 577 7.18 10.20 6.44
CA THR A 577 6.03 9.44 6.95
C THR A 577 6.37 7.94 6.99
N SER A 578 6.22 7.33 8.15
CA SER A 578 6.44 5.89 8.37
C SER A 578 5.16 5.08 8.17
N ILE A 579 5.27 3.97 7.41
CA ILE A 579 4.15 3.06 7.16
C ILE A 579 4.56 1.64 7.59
N ALA A 580 3.97 1.13 8.67
CA ALA A 580 4.17 -0.24 9.13
C ALA A 580 3.25 -1.23 8.40
N VAL A 581 3.68 -2.49 8.34
CA VAL A 581 2.83 -3.62 7.98
C VAL A 581 2.74 -4.62 9.13
N TYR A 582 1.62 -5.32 9.25
CA TYR A 582 1.42 -6.26 10.36
C TYR A 582 0.60 -7.50 10.00
N ALA A 583 1.00 -8.66 10.54
CA ALA A 583 0.16 -9.87 10.56
C ALA A 583 -0.94 -9.76 11.63
N ASP A 584 -1.96 -10.60 11.58
CA ASP A 584 -3.12 -10.50 12.49
C ASP A 584 -2.73 -10.48 13.98
N GLN A 585 -1.82 -11.38 14.38
CA GLN A 585 -1.31 -11.46 15.76
C GLN A 585 -0.40 -10.30 16.17
N ASP A 586 0.00 -9.44 15.23
CA ASP A 586 0.82 -8.25 15.45
C ASP A 586 -0.01 -6.96 15.46
N VAL A 587 -1.36 -7.03 15.45
CA VAL A 587 -2.24 -5.84 15.42
C VAL A 587 -1.95 -4.85 16.54
N ASP A 588 -1.63 -5.37 17.72
CA ASP A 588 -1.28 -4.58 18.88
C ASP A 588 0.24 -4.40 19.03
N ALA A 589 1.08 -4.86 18.10
CA ALA A 589 2.54 -4.78 18.26
C ALA A 589 3.04 -3.33 18.32
N MET A 590 4.13 -3.11 19.05
CA MET A 590 4.72 -1.77 19.27
C MET A 590 4.99 -1.00 17.97
N HIS A 591 5.49 -1.67 16.91
CA HIS A 591 5.78 -1.01 15.64
C HIS A 591 4.51 -0.54 14.89
N VAL A 592 3.38 -1.20 15.11
CA VAL A 592 2.07 -0.80 14.57
C VAL A 592 1.57 0.46 15.26
N ARG A 593 1.69 0.51 16.60
CA ARG A 593 1.28 1.67 17.41
C ARG A 593 2.13 2.92 17.16
N LEU A 594 3.42 2.73 16.83
CA LEU A 594 4.37 3.83 16.65
C LEU A 594 4.42 4.41 15.24
N ALA A 595 4.05 3.65 14.21
CA ALA A 595 4.07 4.14 12.84
C ALA A 595 2.98 5.20 12.61
N ASP A 596 3.23 6.16 11.72
CA ASP A 596 2.22 7.17 11.35
C ASP A 596 0.99 6.53 10.70
N ARG A 597 1.22 5.41 10.00
CA ARG A 597 0.20 4.58 9.34
C ARG A 597 0.57 3.11 9.46
N ALA A 598 -0.42 2.24 9.48
CA ALA A 598 -0.20 0.80 9.45
C ALA A 598 -1.18 0.10 8.51
N VAL A 599 -0.74 -0.97 7.87
CA VAL A 599 -1.53 -1.79 6.93
C VAL A 599 -1.46 -3.27 7.33
N ALA A 600 -2.62 -3.92 7.44
CA ALA A 600 -2.68 -5.35 7.73
C ALA A 600 -2.23 -6.18 6.51
N LEU A 601 -1.43 -7.21 6.76
CA LEU A 601 -1.11 -8.31 5.86
C LEU A 601 -1.98 -9.48 6.31
N GLU A 602 -2.98 -9.85 5.51
CA GLU A 602 -3.94 -10.88 5.91
C GLU A 602 -3.25 -12.23 6.12
N GLY A 603 -3.23 -12.73 7.36
CA GLY A 603 -2.64 -14.04 7.70
C GLY A 603 -1.96 -14.06 9.07
N THR A 604 -1.55 -15.25 9.49
CA THR A 604 -0.86 -15.49 10.78
C THR A 604 0.54 -16.08 10.58
N THR A 605 0.84 -16.62 9.41
CA THR A 605 2.16 -17.17 9.10
C THR A 605 3.06 -16.15 8.39
N ALA A 606 4.37 -16.29 8.52
CA ALA A 606 5.32 -15.45 7.76
C ALA A 606 5.15 -15.59 6.24
N ALA A 607 4.79 -16.78 5.75
CA ALA A 607 4.62 -17.07 4.33
C ALA A 607 3.45 -16.31 3.71
N GLU A 608 2.34 -16.17 4.44
CA GLU A 608 1.14 -15.44 4.00
C GLU A 608 1.29 -13.92 4.17
N THR A 609 2.24 -13.48 4.99
CA THR A 609 2.37 -12.08 5.42
C THR A 609 3.71 -11.46 4.99
N TYR A 610 4.70 -11.42 5.88
CA TYR A 610 5.97 -10.71 5.70
C TYR A 610 6.88 -11.29 4.59
N LEU A 611 6.61 -12.49 4.10
CA LEU A 611 7.31 -13.11 2.95
C LEU A 611 6.50 -13.03 1.65
N ASP A 612 5.27 -12.52 1.67
CA ASP A 612 4.45 -12.38 0.48
C ASP A 612 4.73 -11.04 -0.23
N ILE A 613 5.51 -11.12 -1.32
CA ILE A 613 5.89 -9.97 -2.14
C ILE A 613 4.66 -9.22 -2.63
N GLU A 614 3.62 -9.92 -3.11
CA GLU A 614 2.43 -9.29 -3.67
C GLU A 614 1.67 -8.47 -2.63
N SER A 615 1.47 -9.00 -1.42
CA SER A 615 0.79 -8.29 -0.35
C SER A 615 1.58 -7.10 0.15
N LEU A 616 2.92 -7.17 0.23
CA LEU A 616 3.75 -6.02 0.59
C LEU A 616 3.71 -4.90 -0.45
N ILE A 617 3.76 -5.23 -1.75
CA ILE A 617 3.62 -4.23 -2.83
C ILE A 617 2.21 -3.63 -2.85
N ARG A 618 1.18 -4.45 -2.62
CA ARG A 618 -0.21 -4.00 -2.47
C ARG A 618 -0.36 -3.04 -1.29
N ALA A 619 0.23 -3.38 -0.14
CA ALA A 619 0.24 -2.54 1.05
C ALA A 619 0.95 -1.19 0.79
N ALA A 620 2.12 -1.21 0.14
CA ALA A 620 2.87 0.00 -0.21
C ALA A 620 2.04 0.93 -1.11
N ARG A 621 1.39 0.38 -2.14
CA ARG A 621 0.54 1.14 -3.07
C ARG A 621 -0.72 1.69 -2.40
N THR A 622 -1.38 0.88 -1.57
CA THR A 622 -2.59 1.27 -0.84
C THR A 622 -2.29 2.38 0.17
N ALA A 623 -1.12 2.29 0.82
CA ALA A 623 -0.65 3.31 1.73
C ALA A 623 -0.07 4.54 1.00
N GLY A 624 0.21 4.47 -0.30
CA GLY A 624 0.85 5.56 -1.03
C GLY A 624 2.28 5.82 -0.54
N ALA A 625 3.03 4.77 -0.24
CA ALA A 625 4.45 4.87 0.08
C ALA A 625 5.26 5.30 -1.14
N ASP A 626 6.34 6.08 -0.95
CA ASP A 626 7.30 6.42 -2.01
C ASP A 626 8.45 5.42 -2.08
N ALA A 627 8.78 4.80 -0.95
CA ALA A 627 9.91 3.90 -0.80
C ALA A 627 9.57 2.70 0.07
N VAL A 628 10.33 1.62 -0.09
CA VAL A 628 10.25 0.42 0.76
C VAL A 628 11.61 0.20 1.43
N HIS A 629 11.60 0.15 2.76
CA HIS A 629 12.74 -0.27 3.56
C HIS A 629 12.51 -1.70 4.05
N PRO A 630 13.35 -2.68 3.67
CA PRO A 630 13.13 -4.07 4.05
C PRO A 630 13.61 -4.39 5.47
N GLY A 631 14.46 -3.55 6.06
CA GLY A 631 15.13 -3.85 7.32
C GLY A 631 16.12 -4.99 7.11
N TYR A 632 16.00 -6.05 7.91
CA TYR A 632 16.80 -7.26 7.79
C TYR A 632 15.94 -8.52 7.94
N GLY A 633 16.43 -9.68 7.51
CA GLY A 633 15.60 -10.89 7.45
C GLY A 633 14.45 -10.75 6.46
N PHE A 634 13.47 -11.66 6.51
CA PHE A 634 12.36 -11.76 5.55
C PHE A 634 12.83 -11.63 4.08
N LEU A 635 12.46 -10.56 3.39
CA LEU A 635 12.74 -10.34 1.97
C LEU A 635 13.89 -9.35 1.73
N SER A 636 14.64 -8.93 2.75
CA SER A 636 15.73 -7.95 2.62
C SER A 636 16.85 -8.36 1.67
N GLU A 637 17.07 -9.66 1.49
CA GLU A 637 18.09 -10.22 0.58
C GLU A 637 17.43 -10.97 -0.59
N ASN A 638 16.17 -10.65 -0.91
CA ASN A 638 15.45 -11.24 -2.02
C ASN A 638 15.52 -10.32 -3.24
N ALA A 639 16.31 -10.72 -4.25
CA ALA A 639 16.46 -9.96 -5.49
C ALA A 639 15.15 -9.78 -6.24
N GLY A 640 14.25 -10.77 -6.22
CA GLY A 640 12.91 -10.68 -6.80
C GLY A 640 12.06 -9.60 -6.13
N PHE A 641 12.15 -9.44 -4.81
CA PHE A 641 11.45 -8.39 -4.09
C PHE A 641 12.01 -7.00 -4.39
N ALA A 642 13.34 -6.85 -4.40
CA ALA A 642 13.99 -5.59 -4.78
C ALA A 642 13.53 -5.13 -6.17
N ARG A 643 13.53 -6.03 -7.16
CA ARG A 643 13.03 -5.77 -8.52
C ARG A 643 11.54 -5.45 -8.52
N ALA A 644 10.72 -6.21 -7.81
CA ALA A 644 9.28 -5.97 -7.73
C ALA A 644 8.93 -4.59 -7.12
N VAL A 645 9.69 -4.11 -6.14
CA VAL A 645 9.56 -2.75 -5.57
C VAL A 645 9.89 -1.69 -6.62
N GLU A 646 11.03 -1.83 -7.30
CA GLU A 646 11.47 -0.88 -8.33
C GLU A 646 10.52 -0.87 -9.55
N GLU A 647 10.09 -2.05 -10.02
CA GLU A 647 9.07 -2.22 -11.07
C GLU A 647 7.72 -1.64 -10.68
N ALA A 648 7.41 -1.62 -9.38
CA ALA A 648 6.21 -0.98 -8.86
C ALA A 648 6.29 0.55 -8.83
N GLY A 649 7.42 1.15 -9.22
CA GLY A 649 7.67 2.58 -9.21
C GLY A 649 8.05 3.15 -7.84
N LEU A 650 8.41 2.27 -6.90
CA LEU A 650 8.80 2.62 -5.53
C LEU A 650 10.33 2.64 -5.42
N ILE A 651 10.86 3.46 -4.51
CA ILE A 651 12.29 3.48 -4.23
C ILE A 651 12.64 2.29 -3.32
N TRP A 652 13.49 1.38 -3.81
CA TRP A 652 14.05 0.31 -2.98
C TRP A 652 15.21 0.83 -2.13
N ILE A 653 15.05 0.84 -0.80
CA ILE A 653 16.09 1.27 0.14
C ILE A 653 16.99 0.05 0.48
N GLY A 654 17.87 -0.27 -0.46
CA GLY A 654 18.79 -1.41 -0.38
C GLY A 654 19.62 -1.56 -1.66
N PRO A 655 20.43 -2.64 -1.75
CA PRO A 655 21.17 -2.98 -2.96
C PRO A 655 20.26 -3.39 -4.11
N THR A 656 20.71 -3.23 -5.35
CA THR A 656 19.94 -3.65 -6.53
C THR A 656 19.77 -5.18 -6.56
N GLY A 657 18.74 -5.66 -7.24
CA GLY A 657 18.49 -7.11 -7.36
C GLY A 657 19.68 -7.88 -7.94
N ASP A 658 20.40 -7.29 -8.89
CA ASP A 658 21.58 -7.90 -9.51
C ASP A 658 22.75 -8.01 -8.54
N THR A 659 22.97 -6.99 -7.70
CA THR A 659 24.00 -7.04 -6.65
C THR A 659 23.64 -8.06 -5.56
N ILE A 660 22.36 -8.17 -5.20
CA ILE A 660 21.87 -9.20 -4.26
C ILE A 660 22.16 -10.61 -4.80
N GLU A 661 21.85 -10.87 -6.07
CA GLU A 661 22.14 -12.18 -6.69
C GLU A 661 23.63 -12.47 -6.80
N ALA A 662 24.42 -11.49 -7.26
CA ALA A 662 25.86 -11.67 -7.46
C ALA A 662 26.61 -11.98 -6.16
N LEU A 663 26.20 -11.35 -5.05
CA LEU A 663 26.83 -11.55 -3.73
C LEU A 663 26.17 -12.66 -2.90
N GLY A 664 24.93 -13.03 -3.19
CA GLY A 664 24.23 -14.14 -2.54
C GLY A 664 24.68 -15.53 -3.04
N ASP A 665 25.20 -15.61 -4.27
CA ASP A 665 25.83 -16.83 -4.80
C ASP A 665 27.28 -16.95 -4.31
N LYS A 666 27.56 -17.96 -3.47
CA LYS A 666 28.88 -18.13 -2.82
C LYS A 666 30.03 -18.27 -3.82
N VAL A 667 29.79 -18.90 -4.97
CA VAL A 667 30.81 -19.09 -6.00
C VAL A 667 31.15 -17.76 -6.67
N THR A 668 30.12 -16.99 -7.01
CA THR A 668 30.25 -15.68 -7.65
C THR A 668 30.86 -14.66 -6.68
N ALA A 669 30.41 -14.63 -5.44
CA ALA A 669 30.98 -13.79 -4.38
C ALA A 669 32.46 -14.12 -4.14
N ARG A 670 32.83 -15.40 -4.07
CA ARG A 670 34.23 -15.85 -3.94
C ARG A 670 35.07 -15.42 -5.14
N ARG A 671 34.56 -15.54 -6.37
CA ARG A 671 35.24 -15.09 -7.58
C ARG A 671 35.48 -13.59 -7.57
N ILE A 672 34.49 -12.79 -7.14
CA ILE A 672 34.64 -11.33 -7.00
C ILE A 672 35.71 -11.02 -5.95
N ALA A 673 35.66 -11.69 -4.79
CA ALA A 673 36.65 -11.55 -3.73
C ALA A 673 38.08 -11.86 -4.23
N GLU A 674 38.26 -12.93 -5.00
CA GLU A 674 39.55 -13.30 -5.59
C GLU A 674 40.02 -12.26 -6.62
N GLN A 675 39.13 -11.77 -7.48
CA GLN A 675 39.45 -10.76 -8.51
C GLN A 675 39.96 -9.45 -7.92
N VAL A 676 39.43 -9.04 -6.77
CA VAL A 676 39.86 -7.82 -6.06
C VAL A 676 41.03 -8.08 -5.10
N GLY A 677 41.49 -9.33 -4.97
CA GLY A 677 42.59 -9.72 -4.09
C GLY A 677 42.22 -9.73 -2.60
N ALA A 678 40.95 -9.95 -2.25
CA ALA A 678 40.52 -10.12 -0.88
C ALA A 678 41.16 -11.38 -0.26
N PRO A 679 41.43 -11.40 1.05
CA PRO A 679 42.04 -12.55 1.70
C PRO A 679 41.08 -13.75 1.64
N LEU A 680 41.53 -14.91 1.17
CA LEU A 680 40.73 -16.13 1.03
C LEU A 680 41.51 -17.33 1.58
N VAL A 681 40.83 -18.25 2.27
CA VAL A 681 41.40 -19.58 2.53
C VAL A 681 41.48 -20.40 1.24
N PRO A 682 42.50 -21.29 1.13
CA PRO A 682 42.55 -22.28 0.07
C PRO A 682 41.23 -23.04 -0.04
N GLY A 683 40.71 -23.14 -1.27
CA GLY A 683 39.41 -23.73 -1.58
C GLY A 683 39.17 -23.67 -3.09
N LEU A 684 38.37 -24.60 -3.61
CA LEU A 684 38.02 -24.63 -5.03
C LEU A 684 37.05 -23.47 -5.38
N ASP A 685 37.23 -22.87 -6.55
CA ASP A 685 36.44 -21.77 -7.10
C ASP A 685 35.20 -22.22 -7.90
N ARG A 686 34.93 -23.53 -7.88
CA ARG A 686 33.80 -24.19 -8.54
C ARG A 686 33.28 -25.35 -7.68
N PRO A 687 32.04 -25.80 -7.91
CA PRO A 687 31.54 -27.02 -7.30
C PRO A 687 32.43 -28.23 -7.60
N LEU A 688 32.50 -29.13 -6.62
CA LEU A 688 33.14 -30.44 -6.73
C LEU A 688 32.38 -31.32 -7.72
N GLU A 689 33.10 -31.97 -8.64
CA GLU A 689 32.55 -32.93 -9.58
C GLU A 689 32.15 -34.24 -8.88
N ASP A 690 32.96 -34.69 -7.92
CA ASP A 690 32.75 -35.91 -7.14
C ASP A 690 33.51 -35.90 -5.79
N ALA A 691 33.33 -36.98 -5.02
CA ALA A 691 34.01 -37.18 -3.75
C ALA A 691 35.54 -37.33 -3.89
N ALA A 692 36.04 -37.80 -5.04
CA ALA A 692 37.47 -38.01 -5.25
C ALA A 692 38.21 -36.67 -5.36
N GLU A 693 37.57 -35.67 -5.95
CA GLU A 693 38.10 -34.31 -5.99
C GLU A 693 38.21 -33.68 -4.60
N ALA A 694 37.26 -33.95 -3.69
CA ALA A 694 37.32 -33.48 -2.31
C ALA A 694 38.48 -34.11 -1.54
N VAL A 695 38.76 -35.40 -1.77
CA VAL A 695 39.91 -36.11 -1.19
C VAL A 695 41.22 -35.55 -1.72
N ALA A 696 41.35 -35.35 -3.03
CA ALA A 696 42.54 -34.78 -3.65
C ALA A 696 42.86 -33.38 -3.11
N PHE A 697 41.82 -32.55 -2.91
CA PHE A 697 41.97 -31.24 -2.28
C PHE A 697 42.50 -31.34 -0.84
N ALA A 698 41.96 -32.26 -0.04
CA ALA A 698 42.41 -32.47 1.34
C ALA A 698 43.86 -32.99 1.43
N GLU A 699 44.30 -33.79 0.46
CA GLU A 699 45.70 -34.24 0.35
C GLU A 699 46.65 -33.09 -0.01
N GLU A 700 46.23 -32.17 -0.89
CA GLU A 700 47.05 -31.04 -1.35
C GLU A 700 47.13 -29.92 -0.30
N HIS A 701 45.99 -29.54 0.29
CA HIS A 701 45.88 -28.34 1.15
C HIS A 701 45.88 -28.66 2.65
N GLY A 702 45.82 -29.94 3.02
CA GLY A 702 45.86 -30.42 4.39
C GLY A 702 44.51 -30.35 5.12
N LEU A 703 44.40 -31.14 6.18
CA LEU A 703 43.24 -31.23 7.08
C LEU A 703 43.39 -30.28 8.29
N PRO A 704 42.29 -29.88 8.97
CA PRO A 704 40.89 -30.17 8.62
C PRO A 704 40.39 -29.37 7.41
N VAL A 705 39.47 -29.97 6.66
CA VAL A 705 38.73 -29.30 5.57
C VAL A 705 37.25 -29.18 5.94
N VAL A 706 36.55 -28.27 5.28
CA VAL A 706 35.10 -28.11 5.40
C VAL A 706 34.45 -28.25 4.04
N ILE A 707 33.45 -29.13 3.97
CA ILE A 707 32.60 -29.30 2.79
C ILE A 707 31.32 -28.50 3.04
N LYS A 708 30.97 -27.64 2.09
CA LYS A 708 29.83 -26.72 2.18
C LYS A 708 28.94 -26.88 0.95
N ALA A 709 27.63 -26.81 1.15
CA ALA A 709 26.69 -26.69 0.04
C ALA A 709 26.91 -25.37 -0.72
N ALA A 710 26.87 -25.42 -2.06
CA ALA A 710 27.03 -24.25 -2.92
C ALA A 710 25.88 -23.24 -2.76
N HIS A 711 24.68 -23.74 -2.43
CA HIS A 711 23.48 -22.95 -2.24
C HIS A 711 22.97 -23.13 -0.81
N GLY A 712 22.59 -22.05 -0.13
CA GLY A 712 22.01 -22.07 1.23
C GLY A 712 22.84 -21.33 2.31
N GLY A 713 22.15 -20.86 3.35
CA GLY A 713 22.72 -20.13 4.51
C GLY A 713 22.52 -20.86 5.85
N GLY A 714 23.10 -20.31 6.93
CA GLY A 714 22.85 -20.78 8.31
C GLY A 714 23.57 -22.08 8.74
N GLY A 715 24.61 -22.50 8.03
CA GLY A 715 25.43 -23.66 8.42
C GLY A 715 24.83 -25.04 8.12
N ARG A 716 23.64 -25.12 7.51
CA ARG A 716 23.04 -26.38 7.02
C ARG A 716 23.83 -26.92 5.81
N GLY A 717 24.06 -28.23 5.75
CA GLY A 717 24.87 -28.86 4.71
C GLY A 717 26.38 -28.61 4.82
N MET A 718 26.88 -28.22 6.00
CA MET A 718 28.31 -28.06 6.29
C MET A 718 28.85 -29.29 7.04
N LYS A 719 29.97 -29.86 6.59
CA LYS A 719 30.68 -30.96 7.27
C LYS A 719 32.14 -30.61 7.42
N VAL A 720 32.58 -30.48 8.67
CA VAL A 720 34.01 -30.36 9.00
C VAL A 720 34.58 -31.76 9.09
N VAL A 721 35.68 -32.00 8.38
CA VAL A 721 36.33 -33.30 8.30
C VAL A 721 37.78 -33.14 8.73
N ALA A 722 38.16 -33.88 9.78
CA ALA A 722 39.50 -33.83 10.36
C ALA A 722 40.37 -35.04 9.97
N ASP A 723 39.78 -36.06 9.35
CA ASP A 723 40.45 -37.29 8.91
C ASP A 723 40.17 -37.57 7.43
N LEU A 724 41.18 -38.07 6.71
CA LEU A 724 41.11 -38.22 5.26
C LEU A 724 40.09 -39.28 4.83
N ASP A 725 39.94 -40.36 5.61
CA ASP A 725 39.07 -41.50 5.29
C ASP A 725 37.58 -41.11 5.30
N SER A 726 37.19 -40.09 6.10
CA SER A 726 35.80 -39.63 6.18
C SER A 726 35.43 -38.55 5.15
N VAL A 727 36.38 -38.04 4.35
CA VAL A 727 36.11 -36.93 3.41
C VAL A 727 35.07 -37.31 2.35
N ALA A 728 35.19 -38.51 1.77
CA ALA A 728 34.25 -38.98 0.75
C ALA A 728 32.83 -39.17 1.31
N ASP A 729 32.71 -39.78 2.49
CA ASP A 729 31.42 -39.99 3.16
C ASP A 729 30.78 -38.66 3.58
N ALA A 730 31.58 -37.69 4.04
CA ALA A 730 31.14 -36.35 4.38
C ALA A 730 30.63 -35.56 3.17
N TYR A 731 31.29 -35.69 2.00
CA TYR A 731 30.80 -35.11 0.74
C TYR A 731 29.43 -35.66 0.36
N GLU A 732 29.30 -36.98 0.33
CA GLU A 732 28.06 -37.66 0.00
C GLU A 732 26.93 -37.32 0.98
N ALA A 733 27.25 -37.19 2.27
CA ALA A 733 26.30 -36.74 3.28
C ALA A 733 25.87 -35.28 3.07
N ALA A 734 26.82 -34.37 2.86
CA ALA A 734 26.55 -32.95 2.60
C ALA A 734 25.73 -32.75 1.33
N SER A 735 26.04 -33.48 0.25
CA SER A 735 25.31 -33.42 -1.02
C SER A 735 23.87 -33.91 -0.89
N ARG A 736 23.63 -35.02 -0.18
CA ARG A 736 22.28 -35.51 0.11
C ARG A 736 21.48 -34.52 0.95
N GLU A 737 22.10 -33.96 1.99
CA GLU A 737 21.50 -32.95 2.86
C GLU A 737 21.13 -31.68 2.07
N ALA A 738 22.05 -31.19 1.24
CA ALA A 738 21.82 -30.05 0.36
C ALA A 738 20.71 -30.31 -0.66
N LYS A 739 20.68 -31.50 -1.28
CA LYS A 739 19.63 -31.88 -2.23
C LYS A 739 18.25 -31.98 -1.58
N ALA A 740 18.18 -32.51 -0.36
CA ALA A 740 16.94 -32.57 0.40
C ALA A 740 16.46 -31.18 0.84
N ALA A 741 17.37 -30.28 1.23
CA ALA A 741 17.04 -28.97 1.74
C ALA A 741 16.80 -27.91 0.64
N PHE A 742 17.55 -27.96 -0.46
CA PHE A 742 17.63 -26.89 -1.48
C PHE A 742 17.36 -27.38 -2.90
N GLY A 743 17.06 -28.68 -3.09
CA GLY A 743 16.82 -29.28 -4.41
C GLY A 743 18.08 -29.47 -5.27
N ARG A 744 19.23 -28.93 -4.85
CA ARG A 744 20.54 -29.02 -5.53
C ARG A 744 21.59 -29.60 -4.59
N GLY A 745 22.39 -30.55 -5.08
CA GLY A 745 23.39 -31.29 -4.28
C GLY A 745 24.84 -30.81 -4.45
N GLU A 746 25.05 -29.70 -5.15
CA GLU A 746 26.39 -29.16 -5.44
C GLU A 746 27.08 -28.70 -4.15
N CYS A 747 28.33 -29.12 -3.95
CA CYS A 747 29.14 -28.78 -2.78
C CYS A 747 30.52 -28.28 -3.21
N PHE A 748 31.20 -27.51 -2.36
CA PHE A 748 32.59 -27.09 -2.52
C PHE A 748 33.38 -27.40 -1.25
N VAL A 749 34.71 -27.40 -1.35
CA VAL A 749 35.63 -27.70 -0.25
C VAL A 749 36.58 -26.53 -0.02
N GLU A 750 36.83 -26.24 1.26
CA GLU A 750 37.77 -25.22 1.72
C GLU A 750 38.57 -25.74 2.90
N ARG A 751 39.73 -25.14 3.16
CA ARG A 751 40.45 -25.36 4.42
C ARG A 751 39.62 -24.83 5.59
N PHE A 752 39.48 -25.64 6.65
CA PHE A 752 38.78 -25.23 7.86
C PHE A 752 39.69 -24.39 8.76
N LEU A 753 39.15 -23.28 9.30
CA LEU A 753 39.84 -22.43 10.26
C LEU A 753 39.44 -22.84 11.68
N GLU A 754 40.43 -23.17 12.51
CA GLU A 754 40.19 -23.56 13.90
C GLU A 754 40.02 -22.32 14.79
N ARG A 755 39.02 -22.38 15.69
CA ARG A 755 38.67 -21.32 16.65
C ARG A 755 38.65 -19.91 16.02
N PRO A 756 37.97 -19.70 14.88
CA PRO A 756 38.01 -18.41 14.22
C PRO A 756 37.16 -17.39 14.98
N ARG A 757 37.59 -16.14 14.94
CA ARG A 757 36.78 -14.98 15.28
C ARG A 757 35.98 -14.54 14.07
N HIS A 758 34.73 -14.15 14.30
CA HIS A 758 33.88 -13.58 13.27
C HIS A 758 34.00 -12.06 13.33
N VAL A 759 34.69 -11.50 12.34
CA VAL A 759 34.92 -10.06 12.22
C VAL A 759 34.25 -9.56 10.96
N GLU A 760 33.59 -8.42 11.03
CA GLU A 760 32.85 -7.89 9.90
C GLU A 760 33.05 -6.38 9.73
N VAL A 761 32.88 -5.90 8.50
CA VAL A 761 33.08 -4.50 8.14
C VAL A 761 31.78 -3.93 7.58
N GLN A 762 31.32 -2.83 8.19
CA GLN A 762 30.21 -2.05 7.67
C GLN A 762 30.65 -1.19 6.49
N VAL A 763 29.90 -1.25 5.40
CA VAL A 763 30.11 -0.38 4.24
C VAL A 763 28.81 0.33 3.84
N LEU A 764 28.98 1.47 3.18
CA LEU A 764 27.94 2.20 2.48
C LEU A 764 28.38 2.41 1.02
N GLY A 765 27.54 1.99 0.08
CA GLY A 765 27.76 2.15 -1.36
C GLY A 765 26.74 3.09 -2.00
N ASP A 766 27.15 3.89 -2.98
CA ASP A 766 26.29 4.86 -3.65
C ASP A 766 25.59 4.35 -4.91
N GLY A 767 25.87 3.10 -5.32
CA GLY A 767 25.32 2.49 -6.54
C GLY A 767 26.03 2.89 -7.84
N ARG A 768 27.15 3.63 -7.77
CA ARG A 768 27.89 4.19 -8.92
C ARG A 768 29.41 3.97 -8.76
N GLY A 769 29.79 2.90 -8.06
CA GLY A 769 31.18 2.53 -7.76
C GLY A 769 31.79 3.26 -6.56
N GLY A 770 31.09 4.22 -5.94
CA GLY A 770 31.54 4.90 -4.72
C GLY A 770 31.18 4.09 -3.48
N VAL A 771 32.19 3.60 -2.75
CA VAL A 771 32.00 2.81 -1.51
C VAL A 771 32.88 3.36 -0.39
N VAL A 772 32.31 3.52 0.80
CA VAL A 772 33.02 3.94 2.01
C VAL A 772 32.80 2.93 3.13
N THR A 773 33.86 2.63 3.89
CA THR A 773 33.75 1.82 5.12
C THR A 773 33.34 2.71 6.29
N VAL A 774 32.57 2.17 7.23
CA VAL A 774 32.08 2.92 8.40
C VAL A 774 32.80 2.47 9.67
N GLY A 775 33.01 1.17 9.84
CA GLY A 775 33.74 0.60 10.97
C GLY A 775 33.72 -0.92 10.96
N ASP A 776 34.49 -1.53 11.85
CA ASP A 776 34.57 -2.98 12.07
C ASP A 776 33.82 -3.43 13.34
N ARG A 777 33.33 -4.68 13.33
CA ARG A 777 32.65 -5.32 14.47
C ARG A 777 33.20 -6.72 14.69
N ASP A 778 33.16 -7.19 15.93
CA ASP A 778 33.35 -8.60 16.29
C ASP A 778 32.02 -9.20 16.74
N CYS A 779 31.63 -10.29 16.10
CA CYS A 779 30.39 -11.03 16.37
C CYS A 779 30.70 -12.48 16.75
N SER A 780 31.88 -12.75 17.32
CA SER A 780 32.35 -14.10 17.61
C SER A 780 31.53 -14.79 18.69
N LEU A 781 30.84 -14.03 19.55
CA LEU A 781 29.97 -14.62 20.56
C LEU A 781 28.62 -15.02 19.95
N GLN A 782 28.61 -16.22 19.38
CA GLN A 782 27.47 -16.81 18.70
C GLN A 782 27.23 -18.26 19.16
N ARG A 783 25.96 -18.68 19.20
CA ARG A 783 25.52 -20.04 19.56
C ARG A 783 24.95 -20.71 18.33
N ARG A 784 25.53 -21.82 17.88
CA ARG A 784 25.12 -22.54 16.66
C ARG A 784 24.87 -21.60 15.46
N ASN A 785 25.76 -20.63 15.27
CA ASN A 785 25.70 -19.56 14.25
C ASN A 785 24.66 -18.45 14.48
N GLN A 786 23.96 -18.42 15.62
CA GLN A 786 23.13 -17.31 16.06
C GLN A 786 23.99 -16.31 16.86
N LYS A 787 24.23 -15.11 16.34
CA LYS A 787 24.94 -14.03 17.05
C LYS A 787 24.14 -13.62 18.30
N LEU A 788 24.82 -13.44 19.44
CA LEU A 788 24.19 -13.07 20.72
C LEU A 788 24.77 -11.80 21.34
N VAL A 789 26.09 -11.60 21.19
CA VAL A 789 26.78 -10.39 21.64
C VAL A 789 27.76 -9.93 20.57
N GLU A 790 27.70 -8.64 20.28
CA GLU A 790 28.46 -7.99 19.24
C GLU A 790 29.19 -6.78 19.82
N GLU A 791 30.38 -6.48 19.34
CA GLU A 791 31.13 -5.33 19.81
C GLU A 791 31.86 -4.57 18.71
N ALA A 792 31.95 -3.26 18.86
CA ALA A 792 32.62 -2.35 17.94
C ALA A 792 33.55 -1.38 18.70
N PRO A 793 34.76 -1.10 18.20
CA PRO A 793 35.45 -1.84 17.14
C PRO A 793 35.76 -3.29 17.53
N ALA A 794 36.15 -4.12 16.57
CA ALA A 794 36.61 -5.48 16.86
C ALA A 794 37.89 -5.42 17.73
N PRO A 795 37.90 -6.07 18.91
CA PRO A 795 39.00 -5.95 19.85
C PRO A 795 40.27 -6.61 19.33
N GLY A 796 41.44 -6.01 19.57
CA GLY A 796 42.73 -6.64 19.31
C GLY A 796 43.13 -6.80 17.83
N LEU A 797 42.42 -6.18 16.88
CA LEU A 797 42.89 -6.09 15.50
C LEU A 797 44.14 -5.20 15.40
N THR A 798 45.16 -5.67 14.68
CA THR A 798 46.28 -4.81 14.29
C THR A 798 45.84 -3.79 13.24
N GLU A 799 46.54 -2.66 13.13
CA GLU A 799 46.28 -1.62 12.12
C GLU A 799 46.30 -2.22 10.70
N GLN A 800 47.30 -3.06 10.40
CA GLN A 800 47.42 -3.74 9.11
C GLN A 800 46.24 -4.68 8.83
N GLN A 801 45.76 -5.43 9.82
CA GLN A 801 44.58 -6.29 9.64
C GLN A 801 43.34 -5.46 9.37
N ARG A 802 43.13 -4.38 10.13
CA ARG A 802 41.98 -3.47 9.91
C ARG A 802 42.03 -2.83 8.52
N GLU A 803 43.19 -2.34 8.09
CA GLU A 803 43.38 -1.79 6.74
C GLU A 803 43.06 -2.83 5.66
N THR A 804 43.53 -4.07 5.84
CA THR A 804 43.28 -5.18 4.90
C THR A 804 41.78 -5.50 4.83
N LEU A 805 41.11 -5.63 5.97
CA LEU A 805 39.67 -5.90 6.05
C LEU A 805 38.85 -4.78 5.41
N HIS A 806 39.17 -3.52 5.73
CA HIS A 806 38.47 -2.36 5.20
C HIS A 806 38.68 -2.20 3.69
N ALA A 807 39.90 -2.41 3.19
CA ALA A 807 40.19 -2.37 1.77
C ALA A 807 39.44 -3.48 1.02
N ALA A 808 39.52 -4.72 1.50
CA ALA A 808 38.81 -5.84 0.90
C ALA A 808 37.29 -5.61 0.88
N ALA A 809 36.71 -5.15 1.99
CA ALA A 809 35.28 -4.87 2.07
C ALA A 809 34.82 -3.79 1.07
N ARG A 810 35.59 -2.69 0.97
CA ARG A 810 35.34 -1.62 0.01
C ARG A 810 35.44 -2.14 -1.43
N ASP A 811 36.51 -2.85 -1.74
CA ASP A 811 36.85 -3.22 -3.11
C ASP A 811 35.91 -4.32 -3.64
N ILE A 812 35.48 -5.28 -2.79
CA ILE A 812 34.44 -6.27 -3.13
C ILE A 812 33.13 -5.57 -3.50
N CYS A 813 32.66 -4.64 -2.66
CA CYS A 813 31.40 -3.93 -2.91
C CYS A 813 31.50 -2.96 -4.10
N ALA A 814 32.66 -2.34 -4.32
CA ALA A 814 32.89 -1.48 -5.47
C ALA A 814 32.88 -2.25 -6.80
N ALA A 815 33.35 -3.51 -6.81
CA ALA A 815 33.36 -4.36 -8.00
C ALA A 815 31.96 -4.71 -8.54
N VAL A 816 30.91 -4.49 -7.74
CA VAL A 816 29.51 -4.78 -8.10
C VAL A 816 28.60 -3.55 -7.98
N ASP A 817 29.18 -2.35 -7.98
CA ASP A 817 28.47 -1.08 -7.86
C ASP A 817 27.44 -1.09 -6.71
N TYR A 818 27.84 -1.56 -5.52
CA TYR A 818 26.93 -1.76 -4.41
C TYR A 818 26.18 -0.47 -4.03
N ARG A 819 24.87 -0.59 -3.72
CA ARG A 819 24.00 0.51 -3.28
C ARG A 819 23.45 0.25 -1.87
N GLY A 820 23.49 1.25 -1.00
CA GLY A 820 22.96 1.16 0.37
C GLY A 820 23.97 0.60 1.36
N ALA A 821 23.49 -0.01 2.44
CA ALA A 821 24.32 -0.60 3.48
C ALA A 821 24.63 -2.08 3.17
N ALA A 822 25.88 -2.48 3.36
CA ALA A 822 26.32 -3.88 3.33
C ALA A 822 27.18 -4.19 4.54
N THR A 823 27.27 -5.47 4.87
CA THR A 823 28.28 -5.96 5.80
C THR A 823 29.09 -7.07 5.15
N VAL A 824 30.39 -6.88 5.08
CA VAL A 824 31.33 -7.89 4.57
C VAL A 824 31.88 -8.66 5.75
N GLU A 825 31.62 -9.96 5.78
CA GLU A 825 31.98 -10.85 6.88
C GLU A 825 33.30 -11.57 6.59
N PHE A 826 34.12 -11.71 7.63
CA PHE A 826 35.42 -12.35 7.58
C PHE A 826 35.62 -13.28 8.79
N LEU A 827 36.49 -14.25 8.60
CA LEU A 827 37.02 -15.08 9.66
C LEU A 827 38.48 -14.68 9.93
N LEU A 828 38.79 -14.47 11.21
CA LEU A 828 40.16 -14.27 11.70
C LEU A 828 40.55 -15.49 12.54
N ALA A 829 41.46 -16.30 12.01
CA ALA A 829 41.98 -17.45 12.74
C ALA A 829 42.97 -17.03 13.85
N GLY A 830 43.18 -17.91 14.82
CA GLY A 830 44.09 -17.66 15.94
C GLY A 830 45.56 -17.43 15.55
N ASP A 831 45.97 -17.86 14.36
CA ASP A 831 47.31 -17.62 13.80
C ASP A 831 47.44 -16.28 13.04
N GLY A 832 46.35 -15.49 12.99
CA GLY A 832 46.28 -14.21 12.30
C GLY A 832 45.78 -14.29 10.85
N THR A 833 45.49 -15.50 10.33
CA THR A 833 44.96 -15.68 8.97
C THR A 833 43.58 -15.04 8.84
N LEU A 834 43.44 -14.15 7.85
CA LEU A 834 42.16 -13.56 7.45
C LEU A 834 41.55 -14.34 6.29
N SER A 835 40.22 -14.44 6.28
CA SER A 835 39.47 -15.00 5.16
C SER A 835 38.15 -14.29 5.00
N PHE A 836 37.83 -13.86 3.78
CA PHE A 836 36.47 -13.50 3.38
C PHE A 836 35.54 -14.69 3.60
N LEU A 837 34.36 -14.41 4.11
CA LEU A 837 33.30 -15.37 4.35
C LEU A 837 32.14 -15.15 3.37
N GLU A 838 31.46 -14.01 3.49
CA GLU A 838 30.35 -13.62 2.63
C GLU A 838 30.04 -12.12 2.73
N VAL A 839 29.11 -11.63 1.90
CA VAL A 839 28.56 -10.28 2.03
C VAL A 839 27.08 -10.39 2.34
N ASN A 840 26.66 -9.79 3.44
CA ASN A 840 25.24 -9.63 3.75
C ASN A 840 24.73 -8.36 3.07
N THR A 841 23.74 -8.54 2.20
CA THR A 841 23.28 -7.52 1.25
C THR A 841 22.19 -6.63 1.85
N ARG A 842 22.39 -6.21 3.11
CA ARG A 842 21.39 -5.53 3.94
C ARG A 842 22.04 -4.80 5.12
N LEU A 843 21.22 -4.03 5.84
CA LEU A 843 21.58 -3.55 7.18
C LEU A 843 21.72 -4.77 8.12
N GLN A 844 22.74 -4.78 8.97
CA GLN A 844 22.89 -5.81 10.00
C GLN A 844 22.11 -5.47 11.27
N VAL A 845 21.75 -6.50 12.05
CA VAL A 845 21.01 -6.34 13.30
C VAL A 845 21.81 -5.48 14.29
N GLU A 846 23.10 -5.79 14.35
CA GLU A 846 24.19 -5.23 15.16
C GLU A 846 24.77 -3.92 14.62
N HIS A 847 24.10 -3.28 13.65
CA HIS A 847 24.49 -1.93 13.21
C HIS A 847 24.59 -0.89 14.35
N PRO A 848 23.79 -0.93 15.45
CA PRO A 848 23.85 0.08 16.50
C PRO A 848 25.21 0.20 17.21
N VAL A 849 26.00 -0.88 17.34
CA VAL A 849 27.36 -0.76 17.90
C VAL A 849 28.26 0.08 17.00
N THR A 850 28.11 -0.03 15.68
CA THR A 850 28.80 0.85 14.72
C THR A 850 28.31 2.28 14.84
N GLU A 851 27.00 2.52 14.96
CA GLU A 851 26.46 3.87 15.15
C GLU A 851 26.97 4.52 16.44
N MET A 852 27.07 3.75 17.53
CA MET A 852 27.54 4.23 18.84
C MET A 852 29.00 4.71 18.80
N VAL A 853 29.88 4.01 18.08
CA VAL A 853 31.31 4.39 18.01
C VAL A 853 31.61 5.39 16.90
N THR A 854 30.75 5.53 15.89
CA THR A 854 30.98 6.45 14.76
C THR A 854 30.17 7.73 14.83
N GLY A 855 29.02 7.70 15.52
CA GLY A 855 28.01 8.76 15.49
C GLY A 855 27.22 8.83 14.18
N VAL A 856 27.39 7.85 13.28
CA VAL A 856 26.67 7.79 12.00
C VAL A 856 25.35 7.04 12.20
N ASP A 857 24.24 7.65 11.80
CA ASP A 857 22.94 6.95 11.70
C ASP A 857 22.86 6.23 10.34
N LEU A 858 23.01 4.90 10.37
CA LEU A 858 23.10 4.09 9.16
C LEU A 858 21.77 4.03 8.40
N VAL A 859 20.64 4.06 9.10
CA VAL A 859 19.31 4.07 8.46
C VAL A 859 19.07 5.39 7.72
N ARG A 860 19.49 6.52 8.30
CA ARG A 860 19.42 7.82 7.64
C ARG A 860 20.37 7.93 6.46
N GLU A 861 21.56 7.34 6.54
CA GLU A 861 22.45 7.22 5.38
C GLU A 861 21.81 6.37 4.27
N GLN A 862 21.11 5.27 4.59
CA GLN A 862 20.36 4.49 3.60
C GLN A 862 19.29 5.33 2.90
N PHE A 863 18.54 6.18 3.63
CA PHE A 863 17.58 7.12 3.01
C PHE A 863 18.27 8.10 2.07
N ARG A 864 19.41 8.67 2.48
CA ARG A 864 20.19 9.61 1.69
C ARG A 864 20.73 8.97 0.40
N ILE A 865 21.24 7.75 0.49
CA ILE A 865 21.73 6.97 -0.64
C ILE A 865 20.58 6.64 -1.59
N ALA A 866 19.44 6.21 -1.07
CA ALA A 866 18.26 5.88 -1.87
C ALA A 866 17.69 7.09 -2.63
N GLN A 867 17.87 8.32 -2.11
CA GLN A 867 17.56 9.58 -2.79
C GLN A 867 18.61 10.00 -3.84
N GLY A 868 19.64 9.18 -4.08
CA GLY A 868 20.69 9.43 -5.08
C GLY A 868 21.79 10.40 -4.65
N VAL A 869 21.78 10.84 -3.38
CA VAL A 869 22.72 11.83 -2.85
C VAL A 869 24.06 11.19 -2.42
N GLY A 870 24.08 9.86 -2.20
CA GLY A 870 25.25 9.12 -1.73
C GLY A 870 25.57 9.35 -0.24
N PRO A 871 26.57 8.63 0.33
CA PRO A 871 26.95 8.78 1.74
C PRO A 871 27.33 10.22 2.10
N SER A 872 27.10 10.64 3.35
CA SER A 872 27.43 12.01 3.80
C SER A 872 28.93 12.26 4.03
N PHE A 873 29.77 11.23 3.91
CA PHE A 873 31.21 11.27 4.12
C PHE A 873 31.95 10.41 3.07
N GLU A 874 33.19 10.80 2.79
CA GLU A 874 34.02 10.16 1.74
C GLU A 874 35.11 9.22 2.30
N GLN A 875 35.33 9.25 3.61
CA GLN A 875 36.36 8.45 4.30
C GLN A 875 35.78 7.83 5.57
N THR A 876 36.37 6.73 6.02
CA THR A 876 35.99 6.06 7.27
C THR A 876 35.93 7.06 8.42
N PRO A 877 34.78 7.23 9.11
CA PRO A 877 34.67 8.09 10.28
C PRO A 877 35.65 7.67 11.38
N ALA A 878 36.10 8.64 12.18
CA ALA A 878 36.90 8.34 13.35
C ALA A 878 36.06 7.57 14.38
N LEU A 879 36.63 6.49 14.91
CA LEU A 879 35.99 5.68 15.94
C LEU A 879 36.18 6.33 17.32
N HIS A 880 35.10 6.46 18.08
CA HIS A 880 35.06 7.03 19.42
C HIS A 880 34.67 5.95 20.42
N GLY A 881 35.61 5.60 21.30
CA GLY A 881 35.38 4.64 22.37
C GLY A 881 35.09 3.22 21.87
N HIS A 882 34.25 2.51 22.63
CA HIS A 882 33.88 1.11 22.39
C HIS A 882 32.40 0.89 22.73
N ALA A 883 31.72 0.02 22.01
CA ALA A 883 30.34 -0.35 22.25
C ALA A 883 30.14 -1.87 22.21
N ILE A 884 29.26 -2.37 23.07
CA ILE A 884 28.88 -3.78 23.16
C ILE A 884 27.35 -3.86 23.10
N GLU A 885 26.81 -4.73 22.25
CA GLU A 885 25.39 -5.00 22.11
C GLU A 885 25.07 -6.41 22.60
N PHE A 886 23.93 -6.53 23.27
CA PHE A 886 23.35 -7.80 23.70
C PHE A 886 21.98 -7.96 23.05
N ARG A 887 21.78 -9.06 22.33
CA ARG A 887 20.44 -9.46 21.88
C ARG A 887 19.64 -9.98 23.04
N ILE A 888 18.42 -9.47 23.22
CA ILE A 888 17.51 -9.86 24.29
C ILE A 888 16.42 -10.75 23.68
N ASN A 889 16.72 -12.04 23.61
CA ASN A 889 15.83 -13.08 23.09
C ASN A 889 14.97 -13.69 24.19
N ALA A 890 13.72 -14.02 23.84
CA ALA A 890 12.80 -14.84 24.63
C ALA A 890 13.18 -16.33 24.51
N GLU A 891 14.33 -16.70 25.08
CA GLU A 891 14.86 -18.05 25.09
C GLU A 891 15.36 -18.39 26.50
N ASP A 892 15.22 -19.64 26.94
CA ASP A 892 15.70 -20.12 28.24
C ASP A 892 17.07 -20.81 28.12
N PRO A 893 18.19 -20.15 28.49
CA PRO A 893 19.52 -20.74 28.34
C PRO A 893 19.71 -22.03 29.14
N ARG A 894 19.07 -22.16 30.31
CA ARG A 894 19.19 -23.33 31.20
C ARG A 894 18.60 -24.57 30.55
N ARG A 895 17.55 -24.41 29.72
CA ARG A 895 16.92 -25.51 28.98
C ARG A 895 17.47 -25.67 27.57
N GLY A 896 18.69 -25.21 27.32
CA GLY A 896 19.32 -25.31 26.00
C GLY A 896 18.80 -24.27 25.01
N PHE A 897 18.44 -23.09 25.51
CA PHE A 897 17.88 -21.94 24.76
C PHE A 897 16.58 -22.32 24.06
N LEU A 898 15.67 -22.97 24.80
CA LEU A 898 14.32 -23.23 24.29
C LEU A 898 13.59 -21.89 24.12
N PRO A 899 12.91 -21.64 23.00
CA PRO A 899 12.09 -20.45 22.86
C PRO A 899 10.99 -20.40 23.91
N SER A 900 10.75 -19.21 24.45
CA SER A 900 9.82 -18.95 25.55
C SER A 900 8.88 -17.77 25.23
N PRO A 901 8.03 -17.89 24.20
CA PRO A 901 7.04 -16.86 23.86
C PRO A 901 6.03 -16.68 25.01
N GLY A 902 5.49 -15.48 25.17
CA GLY A 902 4.61 -15.14 26.28
C GLY A 902 4.40 -13.65 26.47
N GLN A 903 3.46 -13.28 27.34
CA GLN A 903 3.23 -11.89 27.73
C GLN A 903 4.38 -11.39 28.62
N ILE A 904 4.82 -10.15 28.39
CA ILE A 904 5.82 -9.48 29.23
C ILE A 904 5.07 -8.80 30.38
N ASP A 905 5.16 -9.35 31.58
CA ASP A 905 4.47 -8.80 32.76
C ASP A 905 5.13 -7.51 33.25
N THR A 906 6.47 -7.54 33.33
CA THR A 906 7.27 -6.41 33.77
C THR A 906 8.46 -6.23 32.82
N LEU A 907 8.66 -5.00 32.37
CA LEU A 907 9.88 -4.58 31.67
C LEU A 907 10.47 -3.34 32.34
N ARG A 908 11.65 -3.47 32.95
CA ARG A 908 12.43 -2.35 33.47
C ARG A 908 13.70 -2.20 32.65
N VAL A 909 13.72 -1.21 31.77
CA VAL A 909 14.85 -0.92 30.90
C VAL A 909 15.94 -0.14 31.66
N PRO A 910 17.23 -0.51 31.54
CA PRO A 910 18.33 0.23 32.15
C PRO A 910 18.54 1.60 31.49
N GLY A 911 18.94 2.59 32.28
CA GLY A 911 19.17 3.96 31.80
C GLY A 911 20.58 4.48 32.06
N GLY A 912 20.81 5.75 31.75
CA GLY A 912 22.04 6.49 32.05
C GLY A 912 22.99 6.68 30.85
N PRO A 913 24.08 7.44 31.02
CA PRO A 913 24.98 7.79 29.92
C PRO A 913 25.60 6.56 29.26
N GLY A 914 25.58 6.52 27.92
CA GLY A 914 26.15 5.42 27.14
C GLY A 914 25.32 4.14 27.10
N VAL A 915 24.06 4.16 27.57
CA VAL A 915 23.13 3.03 27.42
C VAL A 915 22.05 3.39 26.40
N ARG A 916 21.87 2.54 25.38
CA ARG A 916 20.84 2.63 24.36
C ARG A 916 20.01 1.34 24.36
N TRP A 917 18.72 1.50 24.11
CA TRP A 917 17.74 0.41 24.09
C TRP A 917 16.88 0.51 22.82
N ASP A 918 17.04 -0.49 21.97
CA ASP A 918 16.26 -0.64 20.73
C ASP A 918 15.35 -1.86 20.92
N ALA A 919 14.03 -1.66 20.97
CA ALA A 919 13.06 -2.72 21.27
C ALA A 919 11.83 -2.65 20.38
N GLY A 920 11.24 -3.82 20.14
CA GLY A 920 9.95 -3.99 19.47
C GLY A 920 8.82 -4.33 20.44
N VAL A 921 9.05 -4.23 21.75
CA VAL A 921 8.11 -4.60 22.81
C VAL A 921 8.19 -3.63 23.99
N GLU A 922 7.09 -3.52 24.72
CA GLU A 922 7.02 -2.90 26.06
C GLU A 922 6.29 -3.80 27.07
N ALA A 923 6.22 -3.37 28.35
CA ALA A 923 5.49 -4.12 29.36
C ALA A 923 4.00 -4.23 28.97
N GLY A 924 3.44 -5.44 29.05
CA GLY A 924 2.10 -5.78 28.59
C GLY A 924 2.03 -6.32 27.17
N ASP A 925 3.07 -6.16 26.35
CA ASP A 925 3.12 -6.76 25.01
C ASP A 925 3.35 -8.28 25.08
N VAL A 926 2.97 -8.97 24.01
CA VAL A 926 3.12 -10.43 23.89
C VAL A 926 4.17 -10.77 22.85
N VAL A 927 5.12 -11.63 23.24
CA VAL A 927 6.08 -12.23 22.32
C VAL A 927 5.42 -13.41 21.61
N GLN A 928 5.16 -13.24 20.31
CA GLN A 928 4.44 -14.22 19.51
C GLN A 928 5.30 -15.45 19.14
N PRO A 929 4.77 -16.69 19.21
CA PRO A 929 5.51 -17.92 18.88
C PRO A 929 5.79 -18.09 17.37
N ALA A 930 5.12 -17.33 16.51
CA ALA A 930 5.21 -17.50 15.06
C ALA A 930 6.47 -16.89 14.42
N PHE A 931 7.24 -16.08 15.17
CA PHE A 931 8.33 -15.27 14.63
C PHE A 931 9.62 -15.41 15.45
N ASP A 932 10.62 -14.59 15.13
CA ASP A 932 11.91 -14.55 15.83
C ASP A 932 11.76 -14.23 17.33
N SER A 933 12.61 -14.85 18.15
CA SER A 933 12.59 -14.72 19.61
C SER A 933 13.19 -13.40 20.13
N MET A 934 13.92 -12.65 19.29
CA MET A 934 14.55 -11.39 19.70
C MET A 934 13.50 -10.30 19.93
N MET A 935 13.47 -9.78 21.15
CA MET A 935 12.52 -8.77 21.59
C MET A 935 13.12 -7.36 21.54
N ALA A 936 14.41 -7.27 21.85
CA ALA A 936 15.14 -6.03 22.01
C ALA A 936 16.65 -6.22 21.90
N LYS A 937 17.37 -5.10 21.88
CA LYS A 937 18.82 -4.99 21.88
C LYS A 937 19.22 -3.99 22.95
N LEU A 938 20.15 -4.40 23.82
CA LEU A 938 20.78 -3.53 24.81
C LEU A 938 22.16 -3.15 24.31
N ILE A 939 22.38 -1.87 24.00
CA ILE A 939 23.65 -1.37 23.48
C ILE A 939 24.31 -0.51 24.56
N VAL A 940 25.57 -0.78 24.84
CA VAL A 940 26.33 -0.13 25.91
C VAL A 940 27.67 0.37 25.40
N GLY A 941 27.83 1.68 25.37
CA GLY A 941 29.06 2.37 24.98
C GLY A 941 29.92 2.82 26.17
N GLY A 942 31.20 3.05 25.94
CA GLY A 942 32.15 3.64 26.88
C GLY A 942 33.36 4.25 26.17
N ASP A 943 34.17 5.01 26.91
CA ASP A 943 35.38 5.67 26.37
C ASP A 943 36.44 4.65 25.89
N ASP A 944 36.38 3.43 26.43
CA ASP A 944 37.14 2.26 26.04
C ASP A 944 36.33 0.99 26.34
N ARG A 945 36.87 -0.18 25.96
CA ARG A 945 36.22 -1.48 26.14
C ARG A 945 35.96 -1.81 27.61
N ASP A 946 36.88 -1.47 28.51
CA ASP A 946 36.73 -1.74 29.95
C ASP A 946 35.59 -0.91 30.55
N ALA A 947 35.49 0.37 30.19
CA ALA A 947 34.40 1.24 30.58
C ALA A 947 33.06 0.75 30.03
N ALA A 948 33.02 0.25 28.78
CA ALA A 948 31.83 -0.36 28.20
C ALA A 948 31.41 -1.63 28.97
N LEU A 949 32.36 -2.53 29.30
CA LEU A 949 32.10 -3.76 30.07
C LEU A 949 31.56 -3.47 31.48
N VAL A 950 32.16 -2.52 32.21
CA VAL A 950 31.68 -2.12 33.55
C VAL A 950 30.25 -1.58 33.47
N ARG A 951 29.98 -0.74 32.47
CA ARG A 951 28.64 -0.19 32.26
C ARG A 951 27.65 -1.27 31.81
N ALA A 952 28.08 -2.25 31.02
CA ALA A 952 27.27 -3.34 30.53
C ALA A 952 26.81 -4.25 31.67
N ARG A 953 27.71 -4.61 32.59
CA ARG A 953 27.35 -5.36 33.82
C ARG A 953 26.24 -4.65 34.60
N ARG A 954 26.43 -3.35 34.88
CA ARG A 954 25.41 -2.54 35.55
C ARG A 954 24.08 -2.52 34.77
N ALA A 955 24.12 -2.29 33.47
CA ALA A 955 22.91 -2.21 32.65
C ALA A 955 22.16 -3.55 32.62
N LEU A 956 22.87 -4.67 32.50
CA LEU A 956 22.28 -6.01 32.57
C LEU A 956 21.70 -6.30 33.96
N ASP A 957 22.33 -5.85 35.05
CA ASP A 957 21.79 -6.01 36.42
C ASP A 957 20.53 -5.15 36.66
N GLU A 958 20.47 -3.96 36.07
CA GLU A 958 19.32 -3.06 36.15
C GLU A 958 18.14 -3.56 35.29
N LEU A 959 18.41 -4.26 34.19
CA LEU A 959 17.42 -4.83 33.28
C LEU A 959 16.60 -5.92 33.97
N VAL A 960 15.27 -5.74 33.97
CA VAL A 960 14.30 -6.73 34.45
C VAL A 960 13.32 -7.03 33.34
N VAL A 961 13.14 -8.31 33.05
CA VAL A 961 12.10 -8.85 32.18
C VAL A 961 11.43 -9.99 32.95
N GLU A 962 10.12 -9.86 33.20
CA GLU A 962 9.28 -10.89 33.83
C GLU A 962 8.19 -11.32 32.84
N GLY A 963 7.77 -12.58 32.90
CA GLY A 963 6.88 -13.20 31.91
C GLY A 963 7.63 -14.26 31.10
N PRO A 964 8.20 -13.93 29.92
CA PRO A 964 9.01 -14.87 29.15
C PRO A 964 10.40 -15.08 29.75
N ALA A 965 10.93 -16.30 29.64
CA ALA A 965 12.35 -16.55 29.93
C ALA A 965 13.24 -15.85 28.90
N THR A 966 14.37 -15.30 29.35
CA THR A 966 15.30 -14.55 28.48
C THR A 966 16.75 -15.02 28.55
N VAL A 967 17.54 -14.60 27.57
CA VAL A 967 18.99 -14.83 27.50
C VAL A 967 19.82 -13.90 28.41
N VAL A 968 19.19 -12.96 29.13
CA VAL A 968 19.90 -12.00 30.01
C VAL A 968 20.82 -12.69 31.04
N PRO A 969 20.41 -13.79 31.72
CA PRO A 969 21.30 -14.50 32.64
C PRO A 969 22.54 -15.07 31.95
N PHE A 970 22.42 -15.55 30.71
CA PHE A 970 23.55 -15.98 29.89
C PHE A 970 24.51 -14.82 29.61
N SER A 971 23.98 -13.64 29.25
CA SER A 971 24.81 -12.46 28.96
C SER A 971 25.63 -12.02 30.18
N ARG A 972 25.05 -12.08 31.40
CA ARG A 972 25.77 -11.78 32.64
C ARG A 972 26.94 -12.75 32.86
N GLU A 973 26.69 -14.05 32.72
CA GLU A 973 27.71 -15.08 32.87
C GLU A 973 28.84 -14.93 31.83
N ALA A 974 28.48 -14.65 30.57
CA ALA A 974 29.45 -14.44 29.51
C ALA A 974 30.40 -13.26 29.79
N LEU A 975 29.89 -12.15 30.35
CA LEU A 975 30.70 -10.98 30.72
C LEU A 975 31.64 -11.20 31.90
N ASP A 976 31.30 -12.13 32.79
CA ASP A 976 32.13 -12.44 33.97
C ASP A 976 33.16 -13.53 33.67
N HIS A 977 33.02 -14.24 32.55
CA HIS A 977 34.00 -15.22 32.11
C HIS A 977 35.34 -14.55 31.71
N PRO A 978 36.51 -15.06 32.17
CA PRO A 978 37.82 -14.48 31.88
C PRO A 978 38.13 -14.29 30.38
N ALA A 979 37.65 -15.21 29.54
CA ALA A 979 37.80 -15.16 28.08
C ALA A 979 37.15 -13.93 27.43
N PHE A 980 36.24 -13.23 28.11
CA PHE A 980 35.59 -12.01 27.60
C PHE A 980 36.25 -10.72 28.10
N SER A 981 37.22 -10.82 29.03
CA SER A 981 37.97 -9.66 29.55
C SER A 981 38.85 -9.01 28.48
N THR A 982 39.20 -7.73 28.65
CA THR A 982 40.01 -6.99 27.68
C THR A 982 41.43 -7.56 27.55
N ASP A 983 42.07 -7.91 28.67
CA ASP A 983 43.43 -8.48 28.66
C ASP A 983 43.46 -9.97 28.26
N GLY A 984 42.31 -10.65 28.34
CA GLY A 984 42.18 -12.11 28.14
C GLY A 984 41.25 -12.50 27.01
N PHE A 985 40.94 -11.58 26.08
CA PHE A 985 39.93 -11.82 25.05
C PHE A 985 40.30 -13.00 24.15
N SER A 986 39.54 -14.09 24.25
CA SER A 986 39.79 -15.35 23.53
C SER A 986 38.51 -16.02 23.00
N VAL A 987 37.44 -15.23 22.86
CA VAL A 987 36.15 -15.69 22.31
C VAL A 987 36.32 -16.07 20.84
N SER A 988 35.76 -17.21 20.47
CA SER A 988 35.67 -17.70 19.09
C SER A 988 34.22 -18.11 18.78
N THR A 989 33.92 -18.34 17.51
CA THR A 989 32.58 -18.74 17.03
C THR A 989 32.04 -20.05 17.61
N GLN A 990 32.87 -20.83 18.31
CA GLN A 990 32.52 -22.12 18.92
C GLN A 990 32.65 -22.07 20.46
N TRP A 991 32.97 -20.91 21.02
CA TRP A 991 33.34 -20.77 22.43
C TRP A 991 32.20 -21.13 23.39
N ILE A 992 30.95 -20.82 23.02
CA ILE A 992 29.78 -21.14 23.83
C ILE A 992 29.66 -22.66 24.04
N GLU A 993 29.70 -23.44 22.96
CA GLU A 993 29.55 -24.89 23.04
C GLU A 993 30.79 -25.60 23.59
N SER A 994 31.98 -25.14 23.22
CA SER A 994 33.24 -25.85 23.52
C SER A 994 33.80 -25.56 24.91
N GLU A 995 33.56 -24.37 25.46
CA GLU A 995 34.16 -23.93 26.72
C GLU A 995 33.10 -23.53 27.74
N LEU A 996 32.16 -22.65 27.36
CA LEU A 996 31.22 -22.07 28.31
C LEU A 996 30.18 -23.08 28.82
N LEU A 997 29.54 -23.85 27.92
CA LEU A 997 28.55 -24.87 28.27
C LEU A 997 29.16 -26.22 28.68
N ALA A 998 30.40 -26.49 28.27
CA ALA A 998 31.13 -27.70 28.64
C ALA A 998 31.66 -27.67 30.09
N GLY A 999 31.78 -26.48 30.68
CA GLY A 999 32.10 -26.26 32.09
C GLY A 999 30.93 -26.71 32.98
N THR A 1000 31.13 -27.79 33.74
CA THR A 1000 30.07 -28.51 34.47
C THR A 1000 29.51 -27.76 35.70
N ASP A 1001 30.10 -26.63 36.09
CA ASP A 1001 29.77 -25.92 37.34
C ASP A 1001 29.13 -24.53 37.16
N SER A 1002 29.20 -23.89 35.97
CA SER A 1002 28.74 -22.48 35.80
C SER A 1002 27.28 -22.33 35.35
N PHE A 1003 26.74 -23.27 34.55
CA PHE A 1003 25.36 -23.18 34.04
C PHE A 1003 24.30 -23.82 34.95
N THR A 1004 24.71 -24.61 35.95
CA THR A 1004 23.81 -25.25 36.93
C THR A 1004 23.21 -24.25 37.93
N ASP A 1005 23.87 -23.10 38.12
CA ASP A 1005 23.48 -22.04 39.06
C ASP A 1005 22.57 -20.95 38.44
N LEU A 1006 22.24 -21.03 37.14
CA LEU A 1006 21.22 -20.15 36.55
C LEU A 1006 19.87 -20.40 37.23
N SER A 1007 19.26 -19.35 37.79
CA SER A 1007 17.94 -19.45 38.42
C SER A 1007 16.90 -19.98 37.44
N GLU A 1008 16.05 -20.91 37.90
CA GLU A 1008 14.90 -21.35 37.11
C GLU A 1008 14.01 -20.14 36.80
N GLN A 1009 13.76 -19.92 35.52
CA GLN A 1009 12.78 -18.94 35.05
C GLN A 1009 11.43 -19.65 34.94
N ASP A 1010 10.37 -18.99 35.43
CA ASP A 1010 9.01 -19.52 35.34
C ASP A 1010 8.58 -19.69 33.89
N ARG A 1011 7.72 -20.69 33.64
CA ARG A 1011 7.14 -20.86 32.30
C ARG A 1011 6.03 -19.83 32.12
N PRO A 1012 6.01 -19.06 31.02
CA PRO A 1012 4.90 -18.18 30.73
C PRO A 1012 3.63 -18.98 30.45
N ASP A 1013 2.48 -18.38 30.76
CA ASP A 1013 1.18 -18.91 30.36
C ASP A 1013 1.07 -18.98 28.82
N PRO A 1014 0.27 -19.91 28.28
CA PRO A 1014 0.04 -19.99 26.84
C PRO A 1014 -0.49 -18.67 26.28
N VAL A 1015 0.05 -18.24 25.14
CA VAL A 1015 -0.45 -17.07 24.42
C VAL A 1015 -1.83 -17.39 23.86
N GLU A 1016 -2.86 -16.63 24.28
CA GLU A 1016 -4.19 -16.74 23.69
C GLU A 1016 -4.16 -16.32 22.21
N GLU A 1017 -4.79 -17.12 21.33
CA GLU A 1017 -4.95 -16.75 19.93
C GLU A 1017 -5.91 -15.56 19.79
N VAL A 1018 -5.39 -14.43 19.30
CA VAL A 1018 -6.22 -13.30 18.91
C VAL A 1018 -6.89 -13.62 17.58
N GLY A 1019 -8.11 -14.16 17.64
CA GLY A 1019 -8.97 -14.31 16.48
C GLY A 1019 -9.41 -12.94 15.95
N LEU A 1020 -9.09 -12.63 14.69
CA LEU A 1020 -9.70 -11.53 13.95
C LEU A 1020 -10.84 -12.08 13.07
N GLU A 1021 -12.07 -11.75 13.43
CA GLU A 1021 -13.23 -11.94 12.57
C GLU A 1021 -13.19 -10.88 11.47
N ARG A 1022 -13.00 -11.31 10.23
CA ARG A 1022 -12.98 -10.41 9.09
C ARG A 1022 -14.39 -10.19 8.58
N THR A 1023 -14.82 -8.96 8.67
CA THR A 1023 -16.05 -8.52 8.04
C THR A 1023 -15.73 -7.42 7.05
N THR A 1024 -16.54 -7.31 6.01
CA THR A 1024 -16.39 -6.24 5.04
C THR A 1024 -17.27 -5.11 5.49
N ILE A 1025 -16.65 -4.04 5.97
CA ILE A 1025 -17.34 -2.78 6.12
C ILE A 1025 -16.98 -1.90 4.93
N GLU A 1026 -17.56 -0.73 4.94
CA GLU A 1026 -17.80 -0.01 3.73
C GLU A 1026 -17.52 1.44 4.09
N ILE A 1027 -16.31 1.89 3.73
CA ILE A 1027 -15.73 3.17 4.13
C ILE A 1027 -15.43 3.92 2.83
N ASP A 1028 -16.04 5.09 2.67
CA ASP A 1028 -15.85 5.96 1.50
C ASP A 1028 -16.13 5.25 0.15
N GLY A 1029 -17.17 4.40 0.09
CA GLY A 1029 -17.54 3.69 -1.14
C GLY A 1029 -16.61 2.54 -1.53
N ARG A 1030 -15.61 2.26 -0.72
CA ARG A 1030 -14.71 1.11 -0.86
C ARG A 1030 -15.14 0.05 0.15
N LEU A 1031 -15.31 -1.17 -0.33
CA LEU A 1031 -15.37 -2.34 0.54
C LEU A 1031 -14.01 -2.45 1.23
N VAL A 1032 -13.96 -2.00 2.48
CA VAL A 1032 -12.81 -2.13 3.35
C VAL A 1032 -13.04 -3.34 4.23
N ARG A 1033 -12.31 -4.41 3.94
CA ARG A 1033 -12.28 -5.57 4.79
C ARG A 1033 -11.59 -5.18 6.11
N ILE A 1034 -12.29 -5.28 7.22
CA ILE A 1034 -11.75 -5.04 8.55
C ILE A 1034 -11.66 -6.35 9.31
N GLY A 1035 -10.55 -6.56 10.02
CA GLY A 1035 -10.45 -7.58 11.05
C GLY A 1035 -10.87 -6.96 12.38
N LEU A 1036 -11.90 -7.52 13.02
CA LEU A 1036 -12.30 -7.14 14.37
C LEU A 1036 -11.89 -8.24 15.34
N PRO A 1037 -11.27 -7.92 16.49
CA PRO A 1037 -11.04 -8.90 17.54
C PRO A 1037 -12.35 -9.57 17.92
N THR A 1038 -12.39 -10.90 17.96
CA THR A 1038 -13.61 -11.67 18.26
C THR A 1038 -14.26 -11.23 19.57
N ALA A 1039 -13.47 -10.80 20.55
CA ALA A 1039 -13.95 -10.24 21.82
C ALA A 1039 -14.78 -8.96 21.67
N LEU A 1040 -14.47 -8.10 20.70
CA LEU A 1040 -15.22 -6.85 20.45
C LEU A 1040 -16.63 -7.15 19.93
N LEU A 1041 -16.77 -8.15 19.05
CA LEU A 1041 -18.06 -8.60 18.51
C LEU A 1041 -18.93 -9.27 19.57
N ALA A 1042 -18.33 -10.02 20.49
CA ALA A 1042 -19.04 -10.59 21.64
C ALA A 1042 -19.64 -9.50 22.55
N GLY A 1043 -18.97 -8.36 22.71
CA GLY A 1043 -19.47 -7.22 23.49
C GLY A 1043 -20.65 -6.47 22.86
N MET A 1044 -20.76 -6.47 21.52
CA MET A 1044 -21.80 -5.74 20.78
C MET A 1044 -23.14 -6.49 20.66
N SER A 1045 -23.16 -7.81 20.89
CA SER A 1045 -24.33 -8.66 20.66
C SER A 1045 -25.22 -8.88 21.89
N GLY A 1046 -24.87 -8.39 23.09
CA GLY A 1046 -25.70 -8.52 24.29
C GLY A 1046 -26.01 -9.97 24.70
N ALA A 1047 -25.29 -10.95 24.17
CA ALA A 1047 -25.45 -12.35 24.51
C ALA A 1047 -24.55 -12.71 25.69
N VAL A 1048 -25.17 -13.08 26.80
CA VAL A 1048 -24.51 -13.67 27.96
C VAL A 1048 -23.92 -15.04 27.58
N GLY A 1049 -22.62 -15.19 27.79
CA GLY A 1049 -21.96 -16.42 28.23
C GLY A 1049 -21.84 -17.58 27.23
N GLY A 1050 -20.64 -17.73 26.65
CA GLY A 1050 -20.10 -19.02 26.24
C GLY A 1050 -18.91 -19.35 27.13
N ALA A 1051 -19.03 -20.38 27.96
CA ALA A 1051 -17.96 -20.83 28.85
C ALA A 1051 -16.72 -21.23 28.03
N ALA A 1052 -15.56 -20.68 28.38
CA ALA A 1052 -14.28 -21.29 28.04
C ALA A 1052 -14.24 -22.68 28.67
N GLY A 1053 -14.10 -23.71 27.85
CA GLY A 1053 -13.79 -25.05 28.33
C GLY A 1053 -12.36 -25.02 28.87
N GLU A 1054 -12.21 -25.14 30.19
CA GLU A 1054 -10.94 -25.54 30.80
C GLU A 1054 -10.64 -26.97 30.36
N ASP A 1055 -9.81 -27.14 29.32
CA ASP A 1055 -9.12 -28.40 29.12
C ASP A 1055 -8.00 -28.50 30.17
N ALA A 1056 -8.25 -29.32 31.19
CA ALA A 1056 -7.29 -29.59 32.25
C ALA A 1056 -6.04 -30.30 31.68
N PRO A 1057 -4.82 -30.01 32.18
CA PRO A 1057 -3.61 -30.69 31.76
C PRO A 1057 -3.74 -32.21 31.95
N SER A 1058 -3.36 -32.97 30.94
CA SER A 1058 -3.37 -34.44 30.98
C SER A 1058 -2.48 -34.92 32.14
N THR A 1059 -3.06 -35.69 33.06
CA THR A 1059 -2.38 -36.30 34.22
C THR A 1059 -1.80 -37.68 33.90
N ASP A 1060 -1.71 -38.07 32.61
CA ASP A 1060 -1.14 -39.35 32.21
C ASP A 1060 0.40 -39.32 32.31
N PRO A 1061 1.03 -40.10 33.21
CA PRO A 1061 2.50 -40.19 33.31
C PRO A 1061 3.17 -40.81 32.08
N GLY A 1062 2.39 -41.38 31.15
CA GLY A 1062 2.85 -41.80 29.82
C GLY A 1062 2.75 -40.74 28.73
N ALA A 1063 2.16 -39.57 28.99
CA ALA A 1063 2.05 -38.51 28.00
C ALA A 1063 3.42 -37.92 27.64
N VAL A 1064 3.73 -37.90 26.34
CA VAL A 1064 4.88 -37.17 25.79
C VAL A 1064 4.40 -35.78 25.40
N LEU A 1065 4.63 -34.80 26.27
CA LEU A 1065 4.30 -33.41 26.01
C LEU A 1065 5.42 -32.72 25.22
N PRO A 1066 5.10 -31.86 24.25
CA PRO A 1066 6.10 -31.11 23.50
C PRO A 1066 6.72 -30.03 24.41
N PRO A 1067 8.05 -29.80 24.35
CA PRO A 1067 8.76 -28.88 25.23
C PRO A 1067 8.50 -27.39 24.94
N ALA A 1068 7.96 -27.07 23.75
CA ALA A 1068 7.58 -25.75 23.28
C ALA A 1068 6.47 -25.89 22.22
N PRO A 1069 5.61 -24.88 22.01
CA PRO A 1069 4.65 -24.92 20.92
C PRO A 1069 5.39 -24.82 19.57
N GLY A 1070 4.97 -25.59 18.58
CA GLY A 1070 5.67 -25.67 17.29
C GLY A 1070 5.03 -26.67 16.34
N SER A 1071 5.64 -26.91 15.18
CA SER A 1071 5.19 -27.92 14.21
C SER A 1071 6.06 -29.16 14.25
N LEU A 1072 5.46 -30.35 14.19
CA LEU A 1072 6.22 -31.60 14.16
C LEU A 1072 6.89 -31.80 12.79
N VAL A 1073 8.22 -31.77 12.75
CA VAL A 1073 9.01 -31.91 11.51
C VAL A 1073 9.22 -33.37 11.14
N LYS A 1074 9.53 -34.22 12.13
CA LYS A 1074 9.72 -35.66 11.91
C LYS A 1074 9.70 -36.44 13.22
N TRP A 1075 9.31 -37.71 13.10
CA TRP A 1075 9.56 -38.73 14.10
C TRP A 1075 10.94 -39.35 13.89
N LEU A 1076 11.67 -39.59 14.99
CA LEU A 1076 12.96 -40.29 15.03
C LEU A 1076 12.79 -41.79 15.32
N VAL A 1077 11.61 -42.19 15.80
CA VAL A 1077 11.21 -43.57 16.08
C VAL A 1077 9.90 -43.89 15.37
N ALA A 1078 9.63 -45.16 15.05
CA ALA A 1078 8.37 -45.56 14.43
C ALA A 1078 7.26 -45.72 15.50
N ASP A 1079 6.00 -45.67 15.04
CA ASP A 1079 4.86 -45.99 15.90
C ASP A 1079 4.93 -47.46 16.34
N GLY A 1080 4.82 -47.72 17.63
CA GLY A 1080 5.00 -49.05 18.24
C GLY A 1080 6.44 -49.42 18.60
N ASP A 1081 7.43 -48.54 18.39
CA ASP A 1081 8.81 -48.82 18.81
C ASP A 1081 8.97 -48.79 20.33
N THR A 1082 9.89 -49.63 20.85
CA THR A 1082 10.30 -49.58 22.25
C THR A 1082 11.43 -48.58 22.43
N VAL A 1083 11.28 -47.67 23.38
CA VAL A 1083 12.23 -46.58 23.66
C VAL A 1083 12.71 -46.60 25.11
N GLU A 1084 13.90 -46.07 25.35
CA GLU A 1084 14.48 -45.86 26.68
C GLU A 1084 14.13 -44.47 27.24
N ASP A 1085 14.25 -44.30 28.56
CA ASP A 1085 14.09 -43.01 29.22
C ASP A 1085 15.13 -42.00 28.69
N GLY A 1086 14.67 -40.80 28.32
CA GLY A 1086 15.49 -39.76 27.72
C GLY A 1086 15.84 -39.97 26.23
N GLN A 1087 15.41 -41.06 25.60
CA GLN A 1087 15.65 -41.29 24.17
C GLN A 1087 14.88 -40.27 23.32
N GLU A 1088 15.53 -39.71 22.30
CA GLU A 1088 14.89 -38.76 21.39
C GLU A 1088 13.83 -39.43 20.52
N LEU A 1089 12.63 -38.86 20.50
CA LEU A 1089 11.45 -39.40 19.83
C LEU A 1089 11.09 -38.63 18.56
N ALA A 1090 11.23 -37.31 18.60
CA ALA A 1090 10.73 -36.42 17.56
C ALA A 1090 11.56 -35.13 17.46
N VAL A 1091 11.41 -34.44 16.34
CA VAL A 1091 11.94 -33.10 16.10
C VAL A 1091 10.77 -32.16 15.78
N LEU A 1092 10.65 -31.09 16.55
CA LEU A 1092 9.71 -29.98 16.35
C LEU A 1092 10.44 -28.79 15.72
N ASP A 1093 9.76 -27.99 14.92
CA ASP A 1093 10.18 -26.64 14.52
C ASP A 1093 9.36 -25.63 15.32
N ALA A 1094 10.04 -24.90 16.21
CA ALA A 1094 9.46 -23.85 17.03
C ALA A 1094 10.30 -22.59 16.85
N MET A 1095 9.69 -21.48 16.43
CA MET A 1095 10.38 -20.20 16.20
C MET A 1095 11.62 -20.33 15.29
N LYS A 1096 11.51 -21.14 14.21
CA LYS A 1096 12.59 -21.46 13.24
C LYS A 1096 13.75 -22.26 13.84
N MET A 1097 13.54 -22.88 15.00
CA MET A 1097 14.52 -23.72 15.67
C MET A 1097 14.04 -25.16 15.77
N GLU A 1098 14.89 -26.09 15.33
CA GLU A 1098 14.66 -27.51 15.54
C GLU A 1098 14.88 -27.88 17.01
N THR A 1099 13.81 -28.26 17.69
CA THR A 1099 13.79 -28.70 19.08
C THR A 1099 13.52 -30.19 19.15
N ARG A 1100 14.35 -30.93 19.90
CA ARG A 1100 14.19 -32.38 20.06
C ARG A 1100 13.30 -32.70 21.25
N VAL A 1101 12.40 -33.67 21.07
CA VAL A 1101 11.52 -34.17 22.13
C VAL A 1101 12.06 -35.50 22.62
N ALA A 1102 12.35 -35.57 23.92
CA ALA A 1102 12.84 -36.78 24.57
C ALA A 1102 11.70 -37.55 25.24
N ALA A 1103 11.86 -38.87 25.33
CA ALA A 1103 10.96 -39.75 26.06
C ALA A 1103 11.03 -39.44 27.56
N PRO A 1104 9.89 -39.17 28.24
CA PRO A 1104 9.87 -38.96 29.69
C PRO A 1104 10.06 -40.26 30.51
N ARG A 1105 10.01 -41.42 29.84
CA ARG A 1105 10.22 -42.75 30.40
C ARG A 1105 10.41 -43.78 29.29
N GLY A 1106 10.94 -44.96 29.64
CA GLY A 1106 10.99 -46.09 28.71
C GLY A 1106 9.64 -46.80 28.55
N GLY A 1107 9.40 -47.37 27.36
CA GLY A 1107 8.18 -48.12 27.03
C GLY A 1107 7.91 -48.19 25.52
N VAL A 1108 6.70 -48.57 25.13
CA VAL A 1108 6.26 -48.62 23.73
C VAL A 1108 5.61 -47.29 23.35
N VAL A 1109 6.14 -46.63 22.32
CA VAL A 1109 5.62 -45.35 21.81
C VAL A 1109 4.36 -45.58 20.99
N GLN A 1110 3.32 -44.80 21.28
CA GLN A 1110 2.16 -44.61 20.44
C GLN A 1110 2.11 -43.15 19.98
N GLN A 1111 2.32 -42.90 18.70
CA GLN A 1111 2.27 -41.56 18.11
C GLN A 1111 0.81 -41.09 18.05
N LEU A 1112 0.56 -39.85 18.47
CA LEU A 1112 -0.79 -39.26 18.50
C LEU A 1112 -1.00 -38.17 17.43
N VAL A 1113 0.11 -37.65 16.88
CA VAL A 1113 0.10 -36.56 15.91
C VAL A 1113 0.93 -36.92 14.67
N GLU A 1114 0.49 -36.46 13.51
CA GLU A 1114 1.18 -36.66 12.24
C GLU A 1114 2.26 -35.61 12.01
N VAL A 1115 3.26 -35.94 11.18
CA VAL A 1115 4.26 -34.97 10.73
C VAL A 1115 3.57 -33.81 10.00
N GLY A 1116 3.93 -32.58 10.36
CA GLY A 1116 3.31 -31.34 9.91
C GLY A 1116 2.26 -30.77 10.87
N ALA A 1117 1.83 -31.53 11.89
CA ALA A 1117 0.87 -31.04 12.88
C ALA A 1117 1.48 -29.94 13.76
N VAL A 1118 0.71 -28.87 13.99
CA VAL A 1118 1.03 -27.83 14.98
C VAL A 1118 0.58 -28.33 16.36
N VAL A 1119 1.47 -28.23 17.34
CA VAL A 1119 1.30 -28.79 18.69
C VAL A 1119 1.51 -27.72 19.75
N THR A 1120 0.73 -27.78 20.83
CA THR A 1120 0.82 -26.90 22.01
C THR A 1120 1.46 -27.67 23.17
N VAL A 1121 2.09 -26.95 24.12
CA VAL A 1121 2.87 -27.55 25.23
C VAL A 1121 2.05 -28.52 26.09
N ASP A 1122 0.74 -28.31 26.19
CA ASP A 1122 -0.16 -29.10 27.03
C ASP A 1122 -0.82 -30.28 26.28
N ALA A 1123 -0.65 -30.36 24.96
CA ALA A 1123 -1.21 -31.43 24.14
C ALA A 1123 -0.18 -32.53 23.88
N PRO A 1124 -0.43 -33.79 24.29
CA PRO A 1124 0.53 -34.88 24.07
C PRO A 1124 0.71 -35.22 22.59
N ILE A 1125 1.96 -35.27 22.15
CA ILE A 1125 2.32 -35.68 20.78
C ILE A 1125 2.44 -37.20 20.64
N ALA A 1126 2.71 -37.89 21.75
CA ALA A 1126 2.74 -39.34 21.83
C ALA A 1126 2.32 -39.79 23.24
N THR A 1127 2.01 -41.08 23.38
CA THR A 1127 1.90 -41.75 24.68
C THR A 1127 2.87 -42.92 24.73
N ILE A 1128 3.55 -43.09 25.86
CA ILE A 1128 4.41 -44.23 26.13
C ILE A 1128 3.64 -45.17 27.03
N LYS A 1129 3.48 -46.42 26.59
CA LYS A 1129 2.82 -47.49 27.35
C LYS A 1129 3.86 -48.46 27.91
N ASP A 1130 3.54 -49.08 29.04
CA ASP A 1130 4.40 -50.11 29.61
C ASP A 1130 4.50 -51.30 28.66
N VAL A 1131 5.69 -51.91 28.57
CA VAL A 1131 5.88 -53.17 27.87
C VAL A 1131 5.18 -54.26 28.69
N THR A 1132 3.91 -54.54 28.37
CA THR A 1132 3.23 -55.71 28.94
C THR A 1132 3.83 -56.96 28.29
N HIS A 1133 4.63 -57.69 29.06
CA HIS A 1133 5.00 -59.07 28.74
C HIS A 1133 3.72 -59.93 28.76
N GLU A 1134 3.20 -60.28 27.58
CA GLU A 1134 2.46 -61.54 27.38
C GLU A 1134 3.40 -62.64 26.90
#